data_AF-A0AAW0VBN9-F1
#
_entry.id   AF-A0AAW0VBN9-F1
#
_cell.length_a   1.000
_cell.length_b   1.000
_cell.length_c   1.000
_cell.angle_alpha   90.00
_cell.angle_beta   90.00
_cell.angle_gamma   90.00
#
_symmetry.space_group_name_H-M   'P 1'
#
loop_
_entity.id
_entity.type
_entity.pdbx_description
1 polymer ?
#
loop_
_entity_poly.entity_id
_entity_poly.type
_entity_poly.pdbx_seq_one_letter_code
_entity_poly.pdbx_strand_id
1 'polypeptide(L)'
;MDYAKLLGKDVTQEIHDLFTEPIDPVQFSANLAKASEPLWRPSPAPVPGIDRIFRYGVHLLGEAIEYKPDETEARPSIVENDSSSSNQGSGEDEEDITSQSFPGTREEDGKETMHVAHLANASPQKSMTKANGQLEKQTIAENTSERRQSVVSISDDTIESPPLGELDVAGRNMLVTRIASVLRLWFGNLWEASKKNNLDAVGIVFDLPGSKGRLTEQHLAELLLRVKWFMDAVLSLPKSHIGYLGSLKELILLMHEILRGLYKAIALERDKPGSRRFLIVKSVLHSFFKVDISQTLDKLNAHTWRSSDQIESATENDIRLSYETFMHLYVIQGSLASSPLSILLLDKVSLSLDITTIKTTSPNVYTNYLSHLDFEESEKLSPYISRIMPLLAANFNYFYGLMDDMLSYTLNHSSFFSWITGHRLSTNGYMSIDTVEQITNLHKNCKNLCSVEKIKHDPLLEDILRFECTTRLKAIGVIQAEDERALRAPGFLNVTLLLYTLVQNASFVKILTSQKEESLESVSLLRLWLCVSSYILHHQAKSRINTYSSRLVLLIILTLVSKKTGAMENLKKLTINEFKWKLCHHKSPVVPNDLGEKGEKNILLYIVDIVQVMLRFNLSKKLDLDNCKISLTVLYHILLEFEENPVDGIGAYRWVELYRTLIHFVKFVAKNFNEEDLKYVVEEVYSIFDLILSPRYDNIYEISEDSWIFGSHSVKSVKYDLLFSILQQLQPLVAIYDRFIPRRANFQRVDVYIQKLLEEFNPQETKERDLYEVNSKLGKITSELGTAQDEPERENPPLTTVVLESFNYSDTFKYLDKYQDYIDFDRQVEILDMFAVLYDFTWVSRRHKK
;
A
#
# COMPACT_ATOMS: atom_id res chain seq x y z
N MET A 1 -32.71 15.60 23.20
CA MET A 1 -33.24 15.94 21.87
C MET A 1 -34.27 14.91 21.41
N ASP A 2 -35.40 15.32 20.81
CA ASP A 2 -36.36 14.38 20.20
C ASP A 2 -36.06 14.19 18.71
N TYR A 3 -35.23 13.20 18.41
CA TYR A 3 -34.75 12.93 17.05
C TYR A 3 -35.86 12.49 16.07
N ALA A 4 -37.06 12.13 16.55
CA ALA A 4 -38.18 11.77 15.68
C ALA A 4 -38.77 12.98 14.95
N LYS A 5 -38.59 14.20 15.50
CA LYS A 5 -39.11 15.44 14.92
C LYS A 5 -38.26 15.97 13.77
N LEU A 6 -36.96 15.63 13.71
CA LEU A 6 -35.95 16.07 12.72
C LEU A 6 -36.31 15.86 11.25
N LEU A 7 -37.36 15.08 10.97
CA LEU A 7 -37.77 14.62 9.64
C LEU A 7 -39.11 15.23 9.19
N GLY A 8 -39.69 16.12 9.99
CA GLY A 8 -40.89 16.89 9.68
C GLY A 8 -40.67 18.00 8.65
N LYS A 9 -41.73 18.77 8.34
CA LYS A 9 -41.69 19.83 7.32
C LYS A 9 -41.14 21.18 7.82
N ASP A 10 -41.34 21.52 9.09
CA ASP A 10 -40.88 22.78 9.72
C ASP A 10 -40.03 22.45 10.95
N VAL A 11 -38.72 22.31 10.74
CA VAL A 11 -37.81 21.70 11.74
C VAL A 11 -36.45 22.41 11.79
N THR A 12 -36.40 23.67 11.35
CA THR A 12 -35.14 24.40 11.20
C THR A 12 -34.42 24.58 12.55
N GLN A 13 -35.18 24.76 13.64
CA GLN A 13 -34.61 24.89 14.98
C GLN A 13 -34.07 23.54 15.47
N GLU A 14 -34.81 22.45 15.35
CA GLU A 14 -34.32 21.15 15.82
C GLU A 14 -33.15 20.66 14.94
N ILE A 15 -33.11 20.97 13.64
CA ILE A 15 -31.92 20.70 12.81
C ILE A 15 -30.74 21.58 13.25
N HIS A 16 -30.96 22.84 13.63
CA HIS A 16 -29.91 23.68 14.20
C HIS A 16 -29.35 23.08 15.49
N ASP A 17 -30.23 22.72 16.43
CA ASP A 17 -29.88 22.10 17.71
C ASP A 17 -29.10 20.78 17.51
N LEU A 18 -29.32 20.05 16.41
CA LEU A 18 -28.60 18.81 16.09
C LEU A 18 -27.09 19.05 15.95
N PHE A 19 -26.71 20.21 15.43
CA PHE A 19 -25.32 20.56 15.17
C PHE A 19 -24.73 21.42 16.29
N THR A 20 -25.56 22.18 17.02
CA THR A 20 -25.11 23.11 18.05
C THR A 20 -25.20 22.57 19.47
N GLU A 21 -25.94 21.49 19.73
CA GLU A 21 -26.04 20.84 21.06
C GLU A 21 -25.29 19.48 21.12
N PRO A 22 -24.95 18.97 22.32
CA PRO A 22 -24.43 17.61 22.48
C PRO A 22 -25.48 16.56 22.06
N ILE A 23 -25.09 15.65 21.16
CA ILE A 23 -25.95 14.56 20.70
C ILE A 23 -25.57 13.22 21.34
N ASP A 24 -26.55 12.33 21.54
CA ASP A 24 -26.30 10.90 21.78
C ASP A 24 -26.15 10.20 20.41
N PRO A 25 -24.93 9.76 20.04
CA PRO A 25 -24.67 9.18 18.72
C PRO A 25 -25.48 7.90 18.45
N VAL A 26 -25.77 7.12 19.50
CA VAL A 26 -26.50 5.85 19.39
C VAL A 26 -27.96 6.12 19.11
N GLN A 27 -28.56 7.06 19.86
CA GLN A 27 -29.94 7.46 19.64
C GLN A 27 -30.14 8.16 18.30
N PHE A 28 -29.23 9.06 17.91
CA PHE A 28 -29.28 9.71 16.61
C PHE A 28 -29.22 8.67 15.49
N SER A 29 -28.27 7.74 15.56
CA SER A 29 -28.11 6.67 14.57
C SER A 29 -29.32 5.76 14.47
N ALA A 30 -29.88 5.34 15.62
CA ALA A 30 -31.09 4.52 15.65
C ALA A 30 -32.31 5.23 15.02
N ASN A 31 -32.45 6.53 15.24
CA ASN A 31 -33.55 7.30 14.67
C ASN A 31 -33.34 7.59 13.17
N LEU A 32 -32.11 7.86 12.73
CA LEU A 32 -31.77 7.97 11.31
C LEU A 32 -31.95 6.65 10.55
N ALA A 33 -31.65 5.51 11.18
CA ALA A 33 -31.92 4.19 10.62
C ALA A 33 -33.42 3.92 10.44
N LYS A 34 -34.27 4.34 11.40
CA LYS A 34 -35.74 4.29 11.24
C LYS A 34 -36.22 5.25 10.15
N ALA A 35 -35.67 6.46 10.11
CA ALA A 35 -36.00 7.49 9.14
C ALA A 35 -35.72 7.08 7.70
N SER A 36 -34.63 6.33 7.49
CA SER A 36 -34.19 5.86 6.19
C SER A 36 -34.93 4.62 5.71
N GLU A 37 -35.78 3.98 6.53
CA GLU A 37 -36.58 2.80 6.14
C GLU A 37 -37.31 2.94 4.78
N PRO A 38 -37.92 4.09 4.43
CA PRO A 38 -38.54 4.30 3.13
C PRO A 38 -37.56 4.26 1.94
N LEU A 39 -36.28 4.59 2.15
CA LEU A 39 -35.23 4.50 1.13
C LEU A 39 -34.95 3.05 0.72
N TRP A 40 -35.24 2.08 1.59
CA TRP A 40 -34.87 0.67 1.38
C TRP A 40 -36.01 -0.21 0.87
N ARG A 41 -37.17 0.39 0.57
CA ARG A 41 -38.34 -0.32 0.03
C ARG A 41 -38.14 -0.68 -1.46
N PRO A 42 -38.89 -1.66 -2.01
CA PRO A 42 -38.79 -2.06 -3.42
C PRO A 42 -38.97 -0.92 -4.43
N SER A 43 -39.68 0.14 -4.04
CA SER A 43 -39.72 1.43 -4.72
C SER A 43 -39.11 2.50 -3.82
N PRO A 44 -37.78 2.72 -3.89
CA PRO A 44 -37.10 3.72 -3.08
C PRO A 44 -37.70 5.09 -3.33
N ALA A 45 -38.14 5.77 -2.28
CA ALA A 45 -38.60 7.15 -2.35
C ALA A 45 -37.67 8.02 -1.48
N PRO A 46 -37.12 9.13 -2.01
CA PRO A 46 -36.25 9.99 -1.23
C PRO A 46 -36.99 10.59 -0.05
N VAL A 47 -36.27 10.81 1.05
CA VAL A 47 -36.80 11.35 2.29
C VAL A 47 -36.25 12.77 2.44
N PRO A 48 -37.06 13.83 2.22
CA PRO A 48 -36.58 15.21 2.21
C PRO A 48 -35.87 15.65 3.50
N GLY A 49 -36.22 15.07 4.65
CA GLY A 49 -35.54 15.33 5.93
C GLY A 49 -34.06 14.90 5.93
N ILE A 50 -33.72 13.82 5.22
CA ILE A 50 -32.33 13.32 5.12
C ILE A 50 -31.48 14.31 4.30
N ASP A 51 -32.02 14.85 3.21
CA ASP A 51 -31.35 15.84 2.36
C ASP A 51 -31.16 17.18 3.09
N ARG A 52 -32.16 17.60 3.87
CA ARG A 52 -32.09 18.85 4.66
C ARG A 52 -31.00 18.84 5.71
N ILE A 53 -30.84 17.73 6.45
CA ILE A 53 -29.77 17.60 7.45
C ILE A 53 -28.40 17.81 6.80
N PHE A 54 -28.17 17.19 5.64
CA PHE A 54 -26.90 17.36 4.91
C PHE A 54 -26.70 18.81 4.45
N ARG A 55 -27.68 19.40 3.73
CA ARG A 55 -27.58 20.78 3.23
C ARG A 55 -27.34 21.78 4.35
N TYR A 56 -28.05 21.63 5.46
CA TYR A 56 -27.90 22.50 6.62
C TYR A 56 -26.53 22.34 7.27
N GLY A 57 -26.04 21.11 7.45
CA GLY A 57 -24.70 20.87 8.00
C GLY A 57 -23.59 21.47 7.13
N VAL A 58 -23.71 21.35 5.80
CA VAL A 58 -22.77 22.00 4.87
C VAL A 58 -22.84 23.52 5.03
N HIS A 59 -24.03 24.11 5.01
CA HIS A 59 -24.23 25.56 5.20
C HIS A 59 -23.58 26.05 6.49
N LEU A 60 -23.93 25.43 7.62
CA LEU A 60 -23.46 25.77 8.95
C LEU A 60 -21.94 25.62 9.08
N LEU A 61 -21.32 24.67 8.38
CA LEU A 61 -19.86 24.54 8.33
C LEU A 61 -19.22 25.79 7.74
N GLY A 62 -19.80 26.35 6.67
CA GLY A 62 -19.28 27.57 6.03
C GLY A 62 -19.40 28.79 6.93
N GLU A 63 -20.50 28.91 7.68
CA GLU A 63 -20.65 29.97 8.68
C GLU A 63 -19.67 29.79 9.84
N ALA A 64 -19.50 28.57 10.34
CA ALA A 64 -18.60 28.25 11.46
C ALA A 64 -17.13 28.56 11.16
N ILE A 65 -16.69 28.38 9.91
CA ILE A 65 -15.32 28.63 9.46
C ILE A 65 -15.13 30.01 8.82
N GLU A 66 -16.18 30.84 8.76
CA GLU A 66 -16.19 32.14 8.06
C GLU A 66 -15.70 32.03 6.60
N TYR A 67 -16.18 31.01 5.90
CA TYR A 67 -15.73 30.70 4.54
C TYR A 67 -16.01 31.87 3.58
N LYS A 68 -14.93 32.43 3.00
CA LYS A 68 -15.01 33.49 1.98
C LYS A 68 -14.68 32.92 0.60
N PRO A 69 -15.64 32.91 -0.34
CA PRO A 69 -15.42 32.33 -1.67
C PRO A 69 -14.39 33.09 -2.51
N ASP A 70 -14.14 34.37 -2.23
CA ASP A 70 -13.17 35.21 -2.96
C ASP A 70 -11.71 35.02 -2.53
N GLU A 71 -11.45 34.33 -1.40
CA GLU A 71 -10.11 34.10 -0.85
C GLU A 71 -9.47 32.78 -1.31
N THR A 72 -10.08 32.01 -2.22
CA THR A 72 -9.53 30.72 -2.68
C THR A 72 -8.18 30.82 -3.41
N GLU A 73 -7.75 32.02 -3.83
CA GLU A 73 -6.40 32.30 -4.36
C GLU A 73 -5.45 32.97 -3.33
N ALA A 74 -5.96 33.41 -2.18
CA ALA A 74 -5.18 33.98 -1.08
C ALA A 74 -4.89 32.92 0.00
N ARG A 75 -3.86 33.13 0.83
CA ARG A 75 -3.57 32.22 1.95
C ARG A 75 -4.79 32.19 2.89
N PRO A 76 -5.37 31.01 3.18
CA PRO A 76 -6.52 30.92 4.08
C PRO A 76 -6.09 31.37 5.48
N SER A 77 -6.91 32.18 6.13
CA SER A 77 -6.59 32.76 7.45
C SER A 77 -7.73 32.49 8.43
N ILE A 78 -7.39 31.99 9.62
CA ILE A 78 -8.29 31.79 10.75
C ILE A 78 -7.71 32.58 11.94
N VAL A 79 -8.57 33.04 12.85
CA VAL A 79 -8.17 33.82 14.03
C VAL A 79 -7.26 33.00 14.95
N GLU A 80 -6.12 33.58 15.34
CA GLU A 80 -5.15 33.00 16.28
C GLU A 80 -5.71 32.96 17.71
N ASN A 81 -5.44 31.88 18.44
CA ASN A 81 -5.85 31.75 19.83
C ASN A 81 -4.83 32.50 20.70
N ASP A 82 -5.15 33.72 21.16
CA ASP A 82 -4.31 34.46 22.11
C ASP A 82 -4.37 33.83 23.50
N SER A 83 -3.62 32.74 23.73
CA SER A 83 -3.40 32.21 25.08
C SER A 83 -2.37 33.06 25.83
N SER A 84 -2.72 34.32 26.09
CA SER A 84 -1.96 35.22 26.97
C SER A 84 -2.86 36.00 27.93
N SER A 85 -3.87 35.35 28.51
CA SER A 85 -4.45 35.86 29.75
C SER A 85 -5.09 34.74 30.59
N SER A 86 -4.84 34.81 31.90
CA SER A 86 -5.33 33.94 32.99
C SER A 86 -4.60 32.61 33.23
N ASN A 87 -3.44 32.72 33.89
CA ASN A 87 -2.90 31.66 34.74
C ASN A 87 -3.71 31.59 36.05
N GLN A 88 -4.41 30.48 36.31
CA GLN A 88 -4.53 29.82 37.63
C GLN A 88 -5.38 28.54 37.52
N GLY A 89 -4.75 27.37 37.71
CA GLY A 89 -5.44 26.18 38.23
C GLY A 89 -5.20 24.86 37.50
N SER A 90 -4.34 24.02 38.10
CA SER A 90 -4.23 22.54 38.02
C SER A 90 -3.94 21.88 36.67
N GLY A 91 -2.82 21.13 36.65
CA GLY A 91 -2.40 20.28 35.54
C GLY A 91 -3.05 18.90 35.46
N GLU A 92 -2.46 18.12 34.55
CA GLU A 92 -2.85 16.81 33.99
C GLU A 92 -3.87 16.89 32.85
N ASP A 93 -3.36 16.95 31.62
CA ASP A 93 -3.67 16.02 30.52
C ASP A 93 -2.85 16.41 29.28
N GLU A 94 -1.93 15.53 28.85
CA GLU A 94 -1.27 15.63 27.54
C GLU A 94 -2.34 15.35 26.46
N GLU A 95 -2.89 16.39 25.83
CA GLU A 95 -3.99 16.25 24.86
C GLU A 95 -3.49 15.73 23.50
N ASP A 96 -3.41 14.41 23.43
CA ASP A 96 -3.28 13.58 22.22
C ASP A 96 -4.56 13.65 21.36
N ILE A 97 -4.46 13.38 20.05
CA ILE A 97 -5.62 13.30 19.13
C ILE A 97 -6.58 12.14 19.53
N THR A 98 -6.34 11.43 20.65
CA THR A 98 -7.09 10.23 21.02
C THR A 98 -7.55 10.04 22.47
N SER A 99 -7.33 10.93 23.44
CA SER A 99 -7.74 10.66 24.84
C SER A 99 -8.78 11.61 25.42
N GLN A 100 -10.07 11.38 25.14
CA GLN A 100 -11.13 11.70 26.13
C GLN A 100 -12.28 10.70 26.08
N SER A 101 -12.53 10.05 27.22
CA SER A 101 -13.82 9.44 27.57
C SER A 101 -14.12 9.69 29.06
N PHE A 102 -14.93 10.72 29.33
CA PHE A 102 -15.72 11.10 30.52
C PHE A 102 -15.19 10.87 31.97
N PRO A 103 -15.47 11.81 32.92
CA PRO A 103 -14.80 11.88 34.22
C PRO A 103 -15.39 10.93 35.28
N GLY A 104 -14.52 10.26 36.02
CA GLY A 104 -14.85 9.48 37.21
C GLY A 104 -13.97 9.89 38.39
N THR A 105 -14.56 10.65 39.32
CA THR A 105 -14.21 10.87 40.74
C THR A 105 -12.82 10.50 41.25
N ARG A 106 -12.08 11.55 41.67
CA ARG A 106 -10.89 11.52 42.56
C ARG A 106 -11.23 11.03 43.96
N GLU A 107 -10.32 10.28 44.57
CA GLU A 107 -10.04 10.27 46.02
C GLU A 107 -8.56 10.57 46.26
N GLU A 108 -8.31 11.18 47.42
CA GLU A 108 -7.17 11.98 47.86
C GLU A 108 -5.91 11.17 48.23
N ASP A 109 -4.73 11.80 48.17
CA ASP A 109 -3.89 11.97 49.37
C ASP A 109 -2.74 12.98 49.11
N GLY A 110 -2.53 13.86 50.09
CA GLY A 110 -1.62 15.01 49.99
C GLY A 110 -0.19 14.79 50.48
N LYS A 111 0.67 15.78 50.22
CA LYS A 111 1.64 16.31 51.20
C LYS A 111 2.32 17.61 50.75
N GLU A 112 2.48 18.44 51.76
CA GLU A 112 3.07 19.78 51.92
C GLU A 112 4.45 20.02 51.29
N THR A 113 4.75 21.27 50.93
CA THR A 113 5.91 22.02 51.49
C THR A 113 5.91 23.52 51.13
N MET A 114 6.27 24.33 52.13
CA MET A 114 6.48 25.80 52.14
C MET A 114 7.79 26.24 51.47
N HIS A 115 7.86 27.45 50.87
CA HIS A 115 8.61 28.63 51.38
C HIS A 115 8.85 29.76 50.33
N VAL A 116 8.37 30.96 50.68
CA VAL A 116 9.07 32.29 50.76
C VAL A 116 9.67 33.01 49.52
N ALA A 117 8.97 34.11 49.15
CA ALA A 117 9.35 35.51 48.90
C ALA A 117 10.68 35.94 48.24
N HIS A 118 10.61 36.84 47.23
CA HIS A 118 10.93 38.28 47.36
C HIS A 118 10.79 39.08 46.03
N LEU A 119 10.20 40.29 46.12
CA LEU A 119 10.55 41.63 45.55
C LEU A 119 11.39 41.69 44.23
N ALA A 120 11.28 42.65 43.31
CA ALA A 120 10.45 43.83 43.05
C ALA A 120 10.93 44.47 41.73
N ASN A 121 10.10 45.38 41.19
CA ASN A 121 10.45 46.61 40.45
C ASN A 121 10.69 46.62 38.92
N ALA A 122 9.81 47.43 38.31
CA ALA A 122 10.09 48.58 37.45
C ALA A 122 9.97 48.42 35.92
N SER A 123 8.81 48.88 35.43
CA SER A 123 8.65 49.52 34.11
C SER A 123 9.39 50.89 34.09
N PRO A 124 9.69 51.46 32.90
CA PRO A 124 8.77 52.48 32.38
C PRO A 124 8.64 52.57 30.83
N GLN A 125 7.38 52.63 30.39
CA GLN A 125 6.73 53.59 29.48
C GLN A 125 7.46 54.47 28.43
N LYS A 126 6.70 54.69 27.31
CA LYS A 126 6.57 55.84 26.37
C LYS A 126 7.48 55.83 25.11
N SER A 127 7.05 56.20 23.89
CA SER A 127 5.87 56.93 23.37
C SER A 127 5.70 56.82 21.84
N MET A 128 4.47 57.10 21.38
CA MET A 128 3.94 57.50 20.04
C MET A 128 4.93 58.17 19.03
N THR A 129 4.73 58.14 17.69
CA THR A 129 3.70 58.89 16.92
C THR A 129 3.64 58.56 15.39
N LYS A 130 2.39 58.50 14.88
CA LYS A 130 1.74 58.87 13.56
C LYS A 130 2.54 59.21 12.28
N ALA A 131 2.02 58.76 11.11
CA ALA A 131 1.45 59.64 10.03
C ALA A 131 0.87 58.87 8.81
N ASN A 132 -0.22 59.41 8.24
CA ASN A 132 -1.04 58.98 7.08
C ASN A 132 -0.46 59.35 5.70
N GLY A 133 -0.93 58.68 4.63
CA GLY A 133 -0.91 59.18 3.25
C GLY A 133 -1.72 58.34 2.23
N GLN A 134 -2.82 58.91 1.71
CA GLN A 134 -3.71 58.43 0.62
C GLN A 134 -3.02 58.50 -0.77
N LEU A 135 -3.14 57.50 -1.67
CA LEU A 135 -4.19 57.18 -2.67
C LEU A 135 -4.05 57.95 -4.01
N GLU A 136 -3.76 57.26 -5.13
CA GLU A 136 -4.53 57.29 -6.40
C GLU A 136 -3.95 56.41 -7.55
N LYS A 137 -4.87 55.96 -8.41
CA LYS A 137 -4.82 54.90 -9.44
C LYS A 137 -4.31 55.38 -10.81
N GLN A 138 -3.80 54.45 -11.63
CA GLN A 138 -4.13 54.41 -13.07
C GLN A 138 -4.03 52.99 -13.66
N THR A 139 -5.09 52.64 -14.39
CA THR A 139 -5.43 51.36 -15.04
C THR A 139 -4.87 51.24 -16.46
N ILE A 140 -4.43 50.04 -16.86
CA ILE A 140 -4.42 49.57 -18.26
C ILE A 140 -5.04 48.18 -18.26
N ALA A 141 -6.08 48.00 -19.07
CA ALA A 141 -6.86 46.78 -19.21
C ALA A 141 -6.57 46.12 -20.57
N GLU A 142 -6.16 44.85 -20.57
CA GLU A 142 -6.21 43.99 -21.77
C GLU A 142 -6.63 42.55 -21.40
N ASN A 143 -7.78 42.15 -21.95
CA ASN A 143 -8.20 40.82 -22.40
C ASN A 143 -7.91 39.58 -21.51
N THR A 144 -8.87 39.26 -20.63
CA THR A 144 -9.05 37.93 -20.04
C THR A 144 -10.54 37.59 -19.93
N SER A 145 -11.21 37.40 -21.07
CA SER A 145 -12.67 37.23 -21.13
C SER A 145 -13.15 35.80 -21.40
N GLU A 146 -12.29 34.80 -21.62
CA GLU A 146 -12.76 33.46 -22.04
C GLU A 146 -12.46 32.31 -21.07
N ARG A 147 -11.98 32.59 -19.85
CA ARG A 147 -11.73 31.54 -18.82
C ARG A 147 -12.57 31.69 -17.54
N ARG A 148 -13.50 32.64 -17.51
CA ARG A 148 -14.33 32.97 -16.33
C ARG A 148 -15.78 32.53 -16.50
N GLN A 149 -16.03 31.22 -16.52
CA GLN A 149 -17.37 30.68 -16.26
C GLN A 149 -17.26 29.38 -15.46
N SER A 150 -17.19 29.49 -14.13
CA SER A 150 -17.79 28.54 -13.17
C SER A 150 -17.62 29.06 -11.73
N VAL A 151 -17.97 30.32 -11.48
CA VAL A 151 -18.28 30.75 -10.11
C VAL A 151 -19.68 30.22 -9.82
N VAL A 152 -19.75 29.20 -8.97
CA VAL A 152 -20.97 28.49 -8.59
C VAL A 152 -21.90 29.46 -7.89
N SER A 153 -23.00 29.81 -8.55
CA SER A 153 -24.09 30.59 -7.96
C SER A 153 -24.86 29.69 -7.00
N ILE A 154 -25.11 30.22 -5.80
CA ILE A 154 -25.98 29.65 -4.77
C ILE A 154 -27.33 29.32 -5.42
N SER A 155 -27.75 28.05 -5.37
CA SER A 155 -29.13 27.71 -5.72
C SER A 155 -30.07 28.31 -4.66
N ASP A 156 -31.04 29.12 -5.11
CA ASP A 156 -32.08 29.88 -4.38
C ASP A 156 -33.04 29.07 -3.47
N ASP A 157 -32.56 28.10 -2.69
CA ASP A 157 -33.31 27.58 -1.55
C ASP A 157 -32.63 28.08 -0.26
N THR A 158 -32.79 29.38 0.03
CA THR A 158 -32.31 30.00 1.28
C THR A 158 -32.99 29.34 2.47
N ILE A 159 -32.27 28.46 3.15
CA ILE A 159 -32.66 28.06 4.50
C ILE A 159 -32.37 29.28 5.38
N GLU A 160 -33.40 30.00 5.81
CA GLU A 160 -33.27 31.04 6.83
C GLU A 160 -32.71 30.39 8.12
N SER A 161 -31.40 30.51 8.34
CA SER A 161 -30.73 29.97 9.52
C SER A 161 -30.88 30.92 10.71
N PRO A 162 -31.08 30.40 11.93
CA PRO A 162 -30.88 31.19 13.15
C PRO A 162 -29.45 31.75 13.14
N PRO A 163 -29.23 33.04 13.50
CA PRO A 163 -27.90 33.61 13.51
C PRO A 163 -27.03 32.88 14.54
N LEU A 164 -25.84 32.43 14.12
CA LEU A 164 -24.77 32.09 15.05
C LEU A 164 -24.43 33.37 15.81
N GLY A 165 -24.62 33.38 17.13
CA GLY A 165 -24.13 34.49 17.97
C GLY A 165 -22.61 34.65 17.84
N GLU A 166 -22.03 35.66 18.49
CA GLU A 166 -20.58 35.82 18.55
C GLU A 166 -19.96 34.60 19.26
N LEU A 167 -19.35 33.70 18.48
CA LEU A 167 -18.63 32.54 18.97
C LEU A 167 -17.13 32.85 19.04
N ASP A 168 -16.53 32.52 20.17
CA ASP A 168 -15.07 32.52 20.34
C ASP A 168 -14.41 31.39 19.53
N VAL A 169 -13.08 31.42 19.45
CA VAL A 169 -12.29 30.45 18.69
C VAL A 169 -12.56 29.00 19.14
N ALA A 170 -12.64 28.78 20.46
CA ALA A 170 -12.93 27.47 21.03
C ALA A 170 -14.34 26.97 20.66
N GLY A 171 -15.35 27.85 20.75
CA GLY A 171 -16.73 27.57 20.37
C GLY A 171 -16.89 27.26 18.89
N ARG A 172 -16.20 28.00 18.01
CA ARG A 172 -16.17 27.72 16.55
C ARG A 172 -15.57 26.36 16.25
N ASN A 173 -14.44 26.04 16.87
CA ASN A 173 -13.79 24.74 16.67
C ASN A 173 -14.65 23.57 17.18
N MET A 174 -15.28 23.72 18.35
CA MET A 174 -16.21 22.73 18.88
C MET A 174 -17.40 22.53 17.95
N LEU A 175 -17.91 23.62 17.35
CA LEU A 175 -18.97 23.57 16.36
C LEU A 175 -18.54 22.82 15.09
N VAL A 176 -17.36 23.09 14.53
CA VAL A 176 -16.80 22.35 13.39
C VAL A 176 -16.70 20.85 13.71
N THR A 177 -16.21 20.51 14.91
CA THR A 177 -16.10 19.13 15.38
C THR A 177 -17.46 18.44 15.43
N ARG A 178 -18.48 19.11 15.97
CA ARG A 178 -19.86 18.61 16.03
C ARG A 178 -20.46 18.42 14.64
N ILE A 179 -20.28 19.39 13.75
CA ILE A 179 -20.75 19.32 12.36
C ILE A 179 -20.14 18.11 11.64
N ALA A 180 -18.81 17.96 11.72
CA ALA A 180 -18.12 16.82 11.13
C ALA A 180 -18.63 15.48 11.70
N SER A 181 -18.82 15.39 13.02
CA SER A 181 -19.34 14.19 13.68
C SER A 181 -20.77 13.84 13.25
N VAL A 182 -21.68 14.82 13.19
CA VAL A 182 -23.07 14.59 12.73
C VAL A 182 -23.10 14.15 11.27
N LEU A 183 -22.33 14.81 10.39
CA LEU A 183 -22.23 14.41 8.98
C LEU A 183 -21.59 13.03 8.83
N ARG A 184 -20.60 12.69 9.65
CA ARG A 184 -19.97 11.36 9.67
C ARG A 184 -20.98 10.29 10.06
N LEU A 185 -21.77 10.51 11.11
CA LEU A 185 -22.86 9.61 11.50
C LEU A 185 -23.94 9.52 10.42
N TRP A 186 -24.22 10.62 9.70
CA TRP A 186 -25.16 10.63 8.59
C TRP A 186 -24.71 9.68 7.47
N PHE A 187 -23.46 9.79 7.01
CA PHE A 187 -22.89 8.88 6.00
C PHE A 187 -22.80 7.44 6.51
N GLY A 188 -22.30 7.24 7.73
CA GLY A 188 -22.13 5.92 8.34
C GLY A 188 -23.44 5.15 8.47
N ASN A 189 -24.54 5.82 8.85
CA ASN A 189 -25.85 5.17 8.96
C ASN A 189 -26.45 4.81 7.60
N LEU A 190 -26.33 5.69 6.61
CA LEU A 190 -26.76 5.39 5.24
C LEU A 190 -26.00 4.18 4.68
N TRP A 191 -24.71 4.11 4.97
CA TRP A 191 -23.85 3.00 4.58
C TRP A 191 -24.24 1.68 5.29
N GLU A 192 -24.35 1.65 6.62
CA GLU A 192 -24.73 0.43 7.35
C GLU A 192 -26.12 -0.08 6.92
N ALA A 193 -27.04 0.83 6.61
CA ALA A 193 -28.34 0.48 6.05
C ALA A 193 -28.25 -0.04 4.60
N SER A 194 -27.38 0.54 3.76
CA SER A 194 -27.07 0.02 2.42
C SER A 194 -26.52 -1.40 2.47
N LYS A 195 -25.57 -1.66 3.36
CA LYS A 195 -24.98 -2.99 3.59
C LYS A 195 -26.03 -4.01 4.01
N LYS A 196 -26.91 -3.64 4.94
CA LYS A 196 -27.99 -4.52 5.43
C LYS A 196 -28.99 -4.90 4.34
N ASN A 197 -29.32 -3.95 3.46
CA ASN A 197 -30.34 -4.14 2.42
C ASN A 197 -29.76 -4.53 1.05
N ASN A 198 -28.43 -4.55 0.90
CA ASN A 198 -27.73 -4.77 -0.37
C ASN A 198 -28.21 -3.84 -1.50
N LEU A 199 -28.40 -2.55 -1.18
CA LEU A 199 -28.85 -1.49 -2.09
C LEU A 199 -27.88 -0.31 -2.02
N ASP A 200 -27.60 0.34 -3.15
CA ASP A 200 -26.77 1.55 -3.21
C ASP A 200 -27.46 2.75 -2.51
N ALA A 201 -26.93 3.18 -1.36
CA ALA A 201 -27.40 4.39 -0.65
C ALA A 201 -27.19 5.67 -1.47
N VAL A 202 -26.03 5.78 -2.11
CA VAL A 202 -25.58 7.02 -2.76
C VAL A 202 -26.45 7.30 -3.98
N GLY A 203 -26.69 6.30 -4.83
CA GLY A 203 -27.59 6.42 -5.98
C GLY A 203 -29.08 6.57 -5.64
N ILE A 204 -29.47 6.41 -4.36
CA ILE A 204 -30.84 6.68 -3.88
C ILE A 204 -30.97 8.11 -3.34
N VAL A 205 -29.95 8.58 -2.60
CA VAL A 205 -29.97 9.90 -1.92
C VAL A 205 -29.53 11.03 -2.86
N PHE A 206 -28.52 10.78 -3.71
CA PHE A 206 -28.03 11.76 -4.68
C PHE A 206 -28.75 11.60 -6.02
N ASP A 207 -28.76 12.68 -6.80
CA ASP A 207 -29.29 12.72 -8.15
C ASP A 207 -28.27 13.32 -9.13
N LEU A 208 -28.60 13.22 -10.42
CA LEU A 208 -27.77 13.72 -11.51
C LEU A 208 -27.56 15.24 -11.42
N PRO A 209 -26.44 15.76 -11.97
CA PRO A 209 -26.16 17.19 -12.01
C PRO A 209 -27.32 17.98 -12.63
N GLY A 210 -27.69 19.11 -12.00
CA GLY A 210 -28.79 19.97 -12.45
C GLY A 210 -30.20 19.59 -11.96
N SER A 211 -30.34 18.50 -11.20
CA SER A 211 -31.62 18.13 -10.59
C SER A 211 -32.02 19.14 -9.49
N LYS A 212 -33.17 19.80 -9.65
CA LYS A 212 -33.68 20.77 -8.67
C LYS A 212 -34.24 20.06 -7.42
N GLY A 213 -33.92 20.57 -6.23
CA GLY A 213 -34.49 20.11 -4.96
C GLY A 213 -33.94 18.80 -4.38
N ARG A 214 -32.88 18.20 -4.97
CA ARG A 214 -32.20 17.00 -4.45
C ARG A 214 -30.71 17.23 -4.23
N LEU A 215 -30.06 16.33 -3.48
CA LEU A 215 -28.61 16.33 -3.34
C LEU A 215 -27.95 15.93 -4.67
N THR A 216 -26.85 16.59 -5.01
CA THR A 216 -26.09 16.40 -6.25
C THR A 216 -24.59 16.47 -5.94
N GLU A 217 -23.74 16.15 -6.93
CA GLU A 217 -22.27 16.28 -6.83
C GLU A 217 -21.81 17.66 -6.32
N GLN A 218 -22.56 18.73 -6.64
CA GLN A 218 -22.24 20.11 -6.25
C GLN A 218 -22.27 20.28 -4.73
N HIS A 219 -23.23 19.64 -4.06
CA HIS A 219 -23.37 19.75 -2.60
C HIS A 219 -22.23 19.03 -1.87
N LEU A 220 -21.76 17.89 -2.41
CA LEU A 220 -20.58 17.21 -1.86
C LEU A 220 -19.30 17.99 -2.18
N ALA A 221 -19.17 18.54 -3.39
CA ALA A 221 -18.02 19.36 -3.76
C ALA A 221 -17.89 20.60 -2.84
N GLU A 222 -19.01 21.23 -2.49
CA GLU A 222 -19.04 22.35 -1.55
C GLU A 222 -18.56 21.95 -0.14
N LEU A 223 -19.01 20.79 0.37
CA LEU A 223 -18.50 20.24 1.63
C LEU A 223 -16.99 20.03 1.57
N LEU A 224 -16.50 19.37 0.52
CA LEU A 224 -15.07 19.07 0.37
C LEU A 224 -14.22 20.33 0.22
N LEU A 225 -14.72 21.37 -0.45
CA LEU A 225 -14.03 22.65 -0.60
C LEU A 225 -13.87 23.35 0.76
N ARG A 226 -14.93 23.36 1.59
CA ARG A 226 -14.91 23.90 2.96
C ARG A 226 -13.99 23.11 3.87
N VAL A 227 -14.02 21.78 3.78
CA VAL A 227 -13.11 20.87 4.52
C VAL A 227 -11.65 21.16 4.15
N LYS A 228 -11.34 21.22 2.84
CA LYS A 228 -10.00 21.52 2.33
C LYS A 228 -9.51 22.88 2.84
N TRP A 229 -10.33 23.92 2.68
CA TRP A 229 -10.00 25.27 3.12
C TRP A 229 -9.68 25.32 4.62
N PHE A 230 -10.52 24.70 5.45
CA PHE A 230 -10.30 24.68 6.89
C PHE A 230 -9.04 23.91 7.29
N MET A 231 -8.81 22.74 6.69
CA MET A 231 -7.59 21.95 6.94
C MET A 231 -6.33 22.72 6.54
N ASP A 232 -6.31 23.33 5.35
CA ASP A 232 -5.18 24.16 4.89
C ASP A 232 -4.96 25.38 5.80
N ALA A 233 -6.03 26.02 6.28
CA ALA A 233 -5.97 27.14 7.20
C ALA A 233 -5.32 26.72 8.53
N VAL A 234 -5.81 25.64 9.16
CA VAL A 234 -5.26 25.14 10.43
C VAL A 234 -3.79 24.73 10.28
N LEU A 235 -3.41 24.08 9.17
CA LEU A 235 -2.02 23.71 8.90
C LEU A 235 -1.11 24.93 8.67
N SER A 236 -1.66 26.07 8.26
CA SER A 236 -0.89 27.29 8.00
C SER A 236 -0.63 28.19 9.21
N LEU A 237 -1.34 27.97 10.32
CA LEU A 237 -1.21 28.76 11.54
C LEU A 237 0.15 28.47 12.26
N PRO A 238 0.68 29.38 13.11
CA PRO A 238 1.93 29.16 13.86
C PRO A 238 1.76 28.18 15.04
N LYS A 239 2.81 27.39 15.37
CA LYS A 239 2.87 26.14 16.18
C LYS A 239 2.17 26.03 17.56
N SER A 240 1.02 26.64 17.81
CA SER A 240 0.20 26.47 19.03
C SER A 240 -1.23 26.04 18.66
N HIS A 241 -1.41 24.78 18.24
CA HIS A 241 -2.63 24.27 17.57
C HIS A 241 -3.50 23.31 18.35
N ILE A 242 -3.30 23.19 19.67
CA ILE A 242 -4.05 22.21 20.50
C ILE A 242 -5.57 22.35 20.32
N GLY A 243 -6.06 23.59 20.19
CA GLY A 243 -7.48 23.85 19.99
C GLY A 243 -8.10 23.13 18.80
N TYR A 244 -7.46 23.10 17.63
CA TYR A 244 -8.07 22.62 16.38
C TYR A 244 -7.84 21.13 16.06
N LEU A 245 -7.19 20.39 16.96
CA LEU A 245 -6.86 18.98 16.73
C LEU A 245 -8.10 18.08 16.64
N GLY A 246 -9.10 18.34 17.49
CA GLY A 246 -10.35 17.59 17.52
C GLY A 246 -11.14 17.70 16.21
N SER A 247 -11.20 18.91 15.63
CA SER A 247 -11.88 19.14 14.36
C SER A 247 -11.13 18.52 13.19
N LEU A 248 -9.79 18.65 13.13
CA LEU A 248 -8.96 18.00 12.11
C LEU A 248 -9.20 16.48 12.08
N LYS A 249 -9.22 15.83 13.24
CA LYS A 249 -9.49 14.39 13.35
C LYS A 249 -10.86 14.02 12.79
N GLU A 250 -11.92 14.70 13.25
CA GLU A 250 -13.28 14.38 12.80
C GLU A 250 -13.48 14.67 11.30
N LEU A 251 -12.78 15.63 10.72
CA LEU A 251 -12.79 15.89 9.28
C LEU A 251 -12.09 14.77 8.48
N ILE A 252 -10.97 14.23 8.96
CA ILE A 252 -10.32 13.05 8.35
C ILE A 252 -11.27 11.85 8.40
N LEU A 253 -11.92 11.61 9.55
CA LEU A 253 -12.88 10.52 9.71
C LEU A 253 -14.14 10.73 8.86
N LEU A 254 -14.58 11.98 8.66
CA LEU A 254 -15.67 12.31 7.74
C LEU A 254 -15.30 11.96 6.29
N MET A 255 -14.12 12.38 5.82
CA MET A 255 -13.63 12.00 4.47
C MET A 255 -13.54 10.49 4.30
N HIS A 256 -13.06 9.78 5.33
CA HIS A 256 -13.02 8.32 5.34
C HIS A 256 -14.41 7.70 5.17
N GLU A 257 -15.40 8.11 5.96
CA GLU A 257 -16.76 7.55 5.87
C GLU A 257 -17.46 7.89 4.55
N ILE A 258 -17.20 9.08 3.98
CA ILE A 258 -17.71 9.44 2.64
C ILE A 258 -17.15 8.47 1.59
N LEU A 259 -15.82 8.29 1.55
CA LEU A 259 -15.17 7.43 0.56
C LEU A 259 -15.52 5.96 0.76
N ARG A 260 -15.67 5.50 2.02
CA ARG A 260 -16.18 4.16 2.35
C ARG A 260 -17.52 3.90 1.70
N GLY A 261 -18.48 4.83 1.85
CA GLY A 261 -19.79 4.73 1.22
C GLY A 261 -19.72 4.73 -0.30
N LEU A 262 -18.90 5.61 -0.88
CA LEU A 262 -18.76 5.75 -2.34
C LEU A 262 -18.13 4.53 -3.00
N TYR A 263 -16.97 4.06 -2.54
CA TYR A 263 -16.32 2.89 -3.15
C TYR A 263 -17.17 1.63 -3.01
N LYS A 264 -17.95 1.51 -1.93
CA LYS A 264 -18.89 0.38 -1.86
C LYS A 264 -20.09 0.53 -2.79
N ALA A 265 -20.65 1.72 -2.92
CA ALA A 265 -21.71 1.98 -3.89
C ALA A 265 -21.24 1.61 -5.31
N ILE A 266 -20.01 1.97 -5.67
CA ILE A 266 -19.38 1.53 -6.92
C ILE A 266 -19.27 0.00 -6.97
N ALA A 267 -18.79 -0.65 -5.91
CA ALA A 267 -18.68 -2.10 -5.87
C ALA A 267 -20.03 -2.83 -6.02
N LEU A 268 -21.14 -2.23 -5.57
CA LEU A 268 -22.50 -2.77 -5.71
C LEU A 268 -23.10 -2.57 -7.11
N GLU A 269 -22.85 -1.43 -7.75
CA GLU A 269 -23.44 -1.07 -9.05
C GLU A 269 -22.52 -1.34 -10.25
N ARG A 270 -21.30 -1.86 -10.01
CA ARG A 270 -20.27 -2.14 -11.04
C ARG A 270 -20.73 -3.05 -12.16
N ASP A 271 -21.61 -4.02 -11.86
CA ASP A 271 -22.12 -4.98 -12.86
C ASP A 271 -23.12 -4.31 -13.83
N LYS A 272 -23.49 -3.05 -13.59
CA LYS A 272 -24.43 -2.25 -14.39
C LYS A 272 -23.85 -0.86 -14.71
N PRO A 273 -22.76 -0.78 -15.50
CA PRO A 273 -22.02 0.47 -15.74
C PRO A 273 -22.84 1.53 -16.49
N GLY A 274 -23.91 1.14 -17.19
CA GLY A 274 -24.84 2.06 -17.86
C GLY A 274 -26.03 2.49 -17.00
N SER A 275 -26.14 2.02 -15.75
CA SER A 275 -27.27 2.37 -14.90
C SER A 275 -27.21 3.83 -14.44
N ARG A 276 -28.38 4.45 -14.29
CA ARG A 276 -28.48 5.81 -13.73
C ARG A 276 -27.78 5.92 -12.37
N ARG A 277 -27.90 4.90 -11.52
CA ARG A 277 -27.27 4.86 -10.19
C ARG A 277 -25.75 4.86 -10.30
N PHE A 278 -25.19 3.99 -11.12
CA PHE A 278 -23.74 3.96 -11.35
C PHE A 278 -23.21 5.32 -11.82
N LEU A 279 -23.90 6.00 -12.74
CA LEU A 279 -23.53 7.35 -13.18
C LEU A 279 -23.61 8.39 -12.07
N ILE A 280 -24.63 8.32 -11.19
CA ILE A 280 -24.75 9.20 -10.02
C ILE A 280 -23.57 8.97 -9.07
N VAL A 281 -23.28 7.73 -8.70
CA VAL A 281 -22.17 7.41 -7.79
C VAL A 281 -20.83 7.88 -8.37
N LYS A 282 -20.63 7.68 -9.67
CA LYS A 282 -19.44 8.16 -10.39
C LYS A 282 -19.30 9.69 -10.35
N SER A 283 -20.41 10.40 -10.58
CA SER A 283 -20.51 11.86 -10.50
C SER A 283 -20.22 12.39 -9.09
N VAL A 284 -20.78 11.75 -8.06
CA VAL A 284 -20.52 12.12 -6.66
C VAL A 284 -19.07 11.84 -6.26
N LEU A 285 -18.49 10.70 -6.64
CA LEU A 285 -17.07 10.42 -6.40
C LEU A 285 -16.16 11.44 -7.11
N HIS A 286 -16.53 11.88 -8.31
CA HIS A 286 -15.76 12.86 -9.06
C HIS A 286 -15.58 14.20 -8.31
N SER A 287 -16.42 14.51 -7.31
CA SER A 287 -16.24 15.69 -6.45
C SER A 287 -14.87 15.71 -5.74
N PHE A 288 -14.31 14.56 -5.35
CA PHE A 288 -12.95 14.49 -4.77
C PHE A 288 -11.88 14.88 -5.78
N PHE A 289 -12.00 14.42 -7.02
CA PHE A 289 -11.05 14.71 -8.09
C PHE A 289 -11.18 16.15 -8.61
N LYS A 290 -12.38 16.74 -8.51
CA LYS A 290 -12.64 18.13 -8.88
C LYS A 290 -12.08 19.13 -7.85
N VAL A 291 -12.26 18.86 -6.56
CA VAL A 291 -11.78 19.75 -5.48
C VAL A 291 -10.27 19.63 -5.27
N ASP A 292 -9.73 18.43 -5.51
CA ASP A 292 -8.32 18.06 -5.35
C ASP A 292 -7.74 18.41 -3.97
N ILE A 293 -7.68 17.40 -3.09
CA ILE A 293 -7.17 17.54 -1.72
C ILE A 293 -5.73 17.00 -1.63
N SER A 294 -5.08 16.65 -2.75
CA SER A 294 -3.76 15.99 -2.77
C SER A 294 -2.68 16.75 -1.99
N GLN A 295 -2.56 18.06 -2.21
CA GLN A 295 -1.60 18.92 -1.50
C GLN A 295 -1.88 19.02 0.00
N THR A 296 -3.16 19.09 0.40
CA THR A 296 -3.56 19.18 1.81
C THR A 296 -3.18 17.90 2.55
N LEU A 297 -3.34 16.73 1.91
CA LEU A 297 -2.89 15.44 2.47
C LEU A 297 -1.36 15.36 2.58
N ASP A 298 -0.61 15.84 1.59
CA ASP A 298 0.87 15.89 1.64
C ASP A 298 1.37 16.82 2.77
N LYS A 299 0.76 18.02 2.90
CA LYS A 299 1.05 18.93 4.02
C LYS A 299 0.75 18.27 5.36
N LEU A 300 -0.38 17.57 5.49
CA LEU A 300 -0.71 16.88 6.73
C LEU A 300 0.34 15.81 7.09
N ASN A 301 0.82 15.03 6.12
CA ASN A 301 1.93 14.10 6.34
C ASN A 301 3.21 14.82 6.78
N ALA A 302 3.57 15.93 6.13
CA ALA A 302 4.76 16.72 6.47
C ALA A 302 4.68 17.36 7.87
N HIS A 303 3.53 17.91 8.24
CA HIS A 303 3.33 18.56 9.56
C HIS A 303 3.31 17.58 10.73
N THR A 304 2.95 16.31 10.47
CA THR A 304 2.85 15.25 11.48
C THR A 304 4.14 14.44 11.59
N TRP A 305 5.18 14.78 10.81
CA TRP A 305 6.51 14.18 10.87
C TRP A 305 7.56 15.15 11.43
N ARG A 306 8.56 14.61 12.16
CA ARG A 306 9.76 15.34 12.62
C ARG A 306 10.99 14.45 12.66
N SER A 307 12.15 15.06 12.43
CA SER A 307 13.45 14.46 12.76
C SER A 307 13.88 14.76 14.20
N SER A 308 14.85 14.00 14.72
CA SER A 308 15.48 14.27 16.03
C SER A 308 15.92 15.72 16.21
N ASP A 309 16.57 16.31 15.21
CA ASP A 309 17.08 17.69 15.27
C ASP A 309 15.93 18.72 15.39
N GLN A 310 14.75 18.38 14.88
CA GLN A 310 13.54 19.19 14.98
C GLN A 310 12.79 18.96 16.30
N ILE A 311 13.01 17.83 16.97
CA ILE A 311 12.41 17.52 18.28
C ILE A 311 13.12 18.31 19.39
N GLU A 312 14.45 18.42 19.34
CA GLU A 312 15.21 19.18 20.34
C GLU A 312 14.93 20.70 20.31
N SER A 313 14.47 21.20 19.17
CA SER A 313 14.08 22.60 18.95
C SER A 313 12.56 22.84 19.07
N ALA A 314 11.79 21.82 19.44
CA ALA A 314 10.33 21.88 19.51
C ALA A 314 9.81 22.53 20.81
N THR A 315 8.70 23.25 20.68
CA THR A 315 7.83 23.65 21.80
C THR A 315 6.69 22.63 21.94
N GLU A 316 6.08 22.51 23.12
CA GLU A 316 5.16 21.44 23.55
C GLU A 316 3.87 21.20 22.71
N ASN A 317 3.61 21.96 21.62
CA ASN A 317 2.27 22.09 21.02
C ASN A 317 2.15 21.60 19.55
N ASP A 318 2.50 20.35 19.28
CA ASP A 318 2.56 19.80 17.91
C ASP A 318 1.41 18.86 17.53
N ILE A 319 1.03 18.87 16.26
CA ILE A 319 0.01 17.96 15.69
C ILE A 319 0.58 16.54 15.62
N ARG A 320 -0.07 15.58 16.31
CA ARG A 320 0.32 14.16 16.32
C ARG A 320 -0.85 13.26 15.91
N LEU A 321 -0.63 12.28 15.05
CA LEU A 321 -1.69 11.36 14.63
C LEU A 321 -1.70 10.11 15.51
N SER A 322 -2.89 9.67 15.93
CA SER A 322 -3.08 8.32 16.45
C SER A 322 -2.90 7.27 15.34
N TYR A 323 -2.60 6.02 15.71
CA TYR A 323 -2.48 4.93 14.72
C TYR A 323 -3.75 4.71 13.89
N GLU A 324 -4.94 4.84 14.48
CA GLU A 324 -6.21 4.72 13.75
C GLU A 324 -6.36 5.83 12.71
N THR A 325 -6.13 7.10 13.09
CA THR A 325 -6.22 8.24 12.17
C THR A 325 -5.18 8.14 11.05
N PHE A 326 -3.95 7.71 11.39
CA PHE A 326 -2.87 7.47 10.44
C PHE A 326 -3.25 6.43 9.39
N MET A 327 -3.83 5.31 9.81
CA MET A 327 -4.30 4.28 8.88
C MET A 327 -5.39 4.79 7.95
N HIS A 328 -6.38 5.52 8.48
CA HIS A 328 -7.44 6.11 7.66
C HIS A 328 -6.88 7.11 6.64
N LEU A 329 -5.92 7.94 7.03
CA LEU A 329 -5.24 8.88 6.13
C LEU A 329 -4.59 8.15 4.95
N TYR A 330 -3.87 7.05 5.21
CA TYR A 330 -3.21 6.26 4.18
C TYR A 330 -4.21 5.53 3.27
N VAL A 331 -5.33 5.05 3.81
CA VAL A 331 -6.41 4.46 2.99
C VAL A 331 -7.00 5.51 2.05
N ILE A 332 -7.26 6.73 2.54
CA ILE A 332 -7.76 7.85 1.72
C ILE A 332 -6.76 8.16 0.59
N GLN A 333 -5.50 8.38 0.94
CA GLN A 333 -4.45 8.73 -0.02
C GLN A 333 -4.24 7.62 -1.07
N GLY A 334 -4.09 6.38 -0.62
CA GLY A 334 -3.88 5.22 -1.50
C GLY A 334 -5.05 4.94 -2.43
N SER A 335 -6.29 4.99 -1.93
CA SER A 335 -7.48 4.71 -2.75
C SER A 335 -7.78 5.80 -3.79
N LEU A 336 -7.64 7.07 -3.43
CA LEU A 336 -7.82 8.18 -4.38
C LEU A 336 -6.75 8.16 -5.48
N ALA A 337 -5.49 7.93 -5.10
CA ALA A 337 -4.38 7.89 -6.06
C ALA A 337 -4.33 6.60 -6.90
N SER A 338 -4.91 5.50 -6.41
CA SER A 338 -5.01 4.23 -7.16
C SER A 338 -6.39 4.01 -7.82
N SER A 339 -7.25 5.02 -7.85
CA SER A 339 -8.59 4.89 -8.46
C SER A 339 -8.52 4.59 -9.96
N PRO A 340 -9.23 3.54 -10.45
CA PRO A 340 -9.28 3.22 -11.87
C PRO A 340 -9.79 4.35 -12.76
N LEU A 341 -9.23 4.50 -13.96
CA LEU A 341 -9.69 5.53 -14.91
C LEU A 341 -11.14 5.34 -15.36
N SER A 342 -11.68 4.11 -15.33
CA SER A 342 -13.07 3.83 -15.71
C SER A 342 -14.10 4.46 -14.76
N ILE A 343 -13.74 4.66 -13.50
CA ILE A 343 -14.59 5.31 -12.50
C ILE A 343 -14.36 6.83 -12.46
N LEU A 344 -13.42 7.36 -13.23
CA LEU A 344 -13.23 8.80 -13.39
C LEU A 344 -14.10 9.33 -14.54
N LEU A 345 -14.71 10.49 -14.33
CA LEU A 345 -15.36 11.23 -15.40
C LEU A 345 -14.26 11.95 -16.19
N LEU A 346 -13.84 11.36 -17.30
CA LEU A 346 -12.84 11.92 -18.22
C LEU A 346 -13.55 12.49 -19.45
N ASP A 347 -13.24 13.73 -19.81
CA ASP A 347 -13.67 14.29 -21.08
C ASP A 347 -12.98 13.54 -22.23
N LYS A 348 -13.75 13.13 -23.24
CA LYS A 348 -13.20 12.43 -24.42
C LYS A 348 -12.13 13.28 -25.17
N VAL A 349 -12.15 14.59 -24.98
CA VAL A 349 -11.21 15.55 -25.57
C VAL A 349 -9.87 15.56 -24.83
N SER A 350 -9.84 15.41 -23.50
CA SER A 350 -8.59 15.38 -22.72
C SER A 350 -7.80 14.08 -22.90
N LEU A 351 -8.45 12.99 -23.35
CA LEU A 351 -7.79 11.76 -23.80
C LEU A 351 -7.21 11.86 -25.23
N SER A 352 -7.54 12.92 -25.98
CA SER A 352 -7.21 13.07 -27.42
C SER A 352 -6.13 14.11 -27.73
N LEU A 353 -5.58 14.80 -26.72
CA LEU A 353 -4.54 15.82 -26.90
C LEU A 353 -3.15 15.16 -26.93
N ASP A 354 -2.57 15.11 -28.13
CA ASP A 354 -1.19 14.76 -28.51
C ASP A 354 -0.64 13.36 -28.17
N ILE A 355 -0.60 12.51 -29.20
CA ILE A 355 0.01 11.15 -29.22
C ILE A 355 1.48 11.14 -28.72
N THR A 356 2.15 12.29 -28.68
CA THR A 356 3.55 12.46 -28.25
C THR A 356 3.72 12.90 -26.78
N THR A 357 2.71 13.47 -26.12
CA THR A 357 2.77 13.94 -24.71
C THR A 357 1.91 13.13 -23.74
N ILE A 358 0.98 12.29 -24.22
CA ILE A 358 0.04 11.50 -23.39
C ILE A 358 0.72 10.50 -22.42
N LYS A 359 1.97 10.09 -22.65
CA LYS A 359 2.58 9.00 -21.86
C LYS A 359 3.00 9.37 -20.44
N THR A 360 3.04 10.64 -20.05
CA THR A 360 3.66 11.03 -18.76
C THR A 360 2.69 11.61 -17.72
N THR A 361 1.47 12.00 -18.10
CA THR A 361 0.51 12.64 -17.17
C THR A 361 -0.74 11.79 -16.99
N SER A 362 -0.94 11.31 -15.76
CA SER A 362 -2.16 10.57 -15.41
C SER A 362 -3.36 11.54 -15.38
N PRO A 363 -4.52 11.15 -15.92
CA PRO A 363 -5.72 11.97 -15.80
C PRO A 363 -6.33 11.93 -14.39
N ASN A 364 -5.84 11.04 -13.51
CA ASN A 364 -6.14 11.09 -12.08
C ASN A 364 -5.23 12.13 -11.40
N VAL A 365 -5.83 13.19 -10.88
CA VAL A 365 -5.11 14.32 -10.23
C VAL A 365 -4.24 13.86 -9.05
N TYR A 366 -4.70 12.89 -8.25
CA TYR A 366 -3.94 12.38 -7.11
C TYR A 366 -2.72 11.55 -7.55
N THR A 367 -2.89 10.68 -8.56
CA THR A 367 -1.77 9.96 -9.17
C THR A 367 -0.77 10.95 -9.77
N ASN A 368 -1.28 11.94 -10.51
CA ASN A 368 -0.47 12.94 -11.19
C ASN A 368 0.32 13.80 -10.20
N TYR A 369 -0.27 14.18 -9.06
CA TYR A 369 0.43 14.90 -8.01
C TYR A 369 1.61 14.08 -7.47
N LEU A 370 1.36 12.83 -7.07
CA LEU A 370 2.40 11.96 -6.50
C LEU A 370 3.48 11.58 -7.54
N SER A 371 3.13 11.43 -8.81
CA SER A 371 4.09 11.10 -9.88
C SER A 371 5.06 12.24 -10.21
N HIS A 372 4.73 13.48 -9.81
CA HIS A 372 5.54 14.68 -10.07
C HIS A 372 6.19 15.28 -8.82
N LEU A 373 5.94 14.71 -7.63
CA LEU A 373 6.68 15.10 -6.42
C LEU A 373 8.17 14.80 -6.58
N ASP A 374 9.04 15.71 -6.14
CA ASP A 374 10.47 15.47 -6.15
C ASP A 374 10.93 14.81 -4.84
N PHE A 375 11.10 13.49 -4.86
CA PHE A 375 11.57 12.74 -3.72
C PHE A 375 13.08 12.86 -3.49
N GLU A 376 13.85 13.50 -4.39
CA GLU A 376 15.26 13.82 -4.12
C GLU A 376 15.39 14.83 -2.97
N GLU A 377 14.33 15.60 -2.69
CA GLU A 377 14.23 16.46 -1.50
C GLU A 377 13.89 15.63 -0.25
N SER A 378 14.80 15.61 0.73
CA SER A 378 14.63 14.86 1.98
C SER A 378 13.36 15.23 2.74
N GLU A 379 12.93 16.50 2.69
CA GLU A 379 11.70 16.99 3.33
C GLU A 379 10.43 16.37 2.75
N LYS A 380 10.46 15.96 1.47
CA LYS A 380 9.35 15.29 0.79
C LYS A 380 9.34 13.80 1.00
N LEU A 381 10.50 13.17 1.08
CA LEU A 381 10.64 11.73 1.25
C LEU A 381 10.45 11.26 2.70
N SER A 382 11.05 11.99 3.65
CA SER A 382 11.13 11.58 5.05
C SER A 382 9.78 11.34 5.72
N PRO A 383 8.72 12.17 5.50
CA PRO A 383 7.41 11.94 6.08
C PRO A 383 6.77 10.59 5.73
N TYR A 384 7.09 10.07 4.54
CA TYR A 384 6.59 8.75 4.10
C TYR A 384 7.44 7.63 4.70
N ILE A 385 8.77 7.72 4.55
CA ILE A 385 9.69 6.66 4.98
C ILE A 385 9.61 6.44 6.50
N SER A 386 9.59 7.52 7.29
CA SER A 386 9.58 7.46 8.76
C SER A 386 8.34 6.81 9.35
N ARG A 387 7.29 6.60 8.54
CA ARG A 387 6.03 5.98 8.94
C ARG A 387 5.87 4.59 8.34
N ILE A 388 6.31 4.38 7.09
CA ILE A 388 6.26 3.08 6.41
C ILE A 388 7.25 2.08 7.02
N MET A 389 8.51 2.48 7.24
CA MET A 389 9.56 1.59 7.76
C MET A 389 9.24 1.00 9.14
N PRO A 390 8.84 1.78 10.17
CA PRO A 390 8.47 1.21 11.48
C PRO A 390 7.29 0.26 11.40
N LEU A 391 6.32 0.51 10.52
CA LEU A 391 5.20 -0.41 10.30
C LEU A 391 5.66 -1.73 9.69
N LEU A 392 6.53 -1.68 8.68
CA LEU A 392 7.10 -2.87 8.07
C LEU A 392 7.96 -3.66 9.07
N ALA A 393 8.75 -2.96 9.90
CA ALA A 393 9.55 -3.58 10.97
C ALA A 393 8.65 -4.26 12.02
N ALA A 394 7.54 -3.63 12.42
CA ALA A 394 6.57 -4.24 13.32
C ALA A 394 5.89 -5.48 12.71
N ASN A 395 5.53 -5.43 11.42
CA ASN A 395 5.00 -6.59 10.69
C ASN A 395 6.03 -7.72 10.57
N PHE A 396 7.29 -7.40 10.29
CA PHE A 396 8.39 -8.38 10.28
C PHE A 396 8.50 -9.09 11.63
N ASN A 397 8.60 -8.32 12.72
CA ASN A 397 8.70 -8.88 14.08
C ASN A 397 7.48 -9.73 14.43
N TYR A 398 6.28 -9.32 14.00
CA TYR A 398 5.07 -10.09 14.19
C TYR A 398 5.14 -11.45 13.48
N PHE A 399 5.48 -11.46 12.19
CA PHE A 399 5.54 -12.69 11.41
C PHE A 399 6.66 -13.62 11.89
N TYR A 400 7.84 -13.09 12.18
CA TYR A 400 8.95 -13.87 12.73
C TYR A 400 8.63 -14.47 14.10
N GLY A 401 7.84 -13.76 14.92
CA GLY A 401 7.35 -14.27 16.20
C GLY A 401 6.11 -15.17 16.11
N LEU A 402 5.53 -15.34 14.91
CA LEU A 402 4.29 -16.10 14.72
C LEU A 402 4.52 -17.61 14.68
N MET A 403 5.59 -18.04 14.00
CA MET A 403 5.97 -19.43 13.80
C MET A 403 7.50 -19.54 13.80
N ASP A 404 8.00 -20.74 14.11
CA ASP A 404 9.44 -20.98 14.12
C ASP A 404 10.03 -20.91 12.70
N ASP A 405 11.20 -20.27 12.59
CA ASP A 405 12.02 -20.31 11.38
C ASP A 405 12.59 -21.73 11.21
N MET A 406 12.13 -22.44 10.18
CA MET A 406 12.56 -23.81 9.91
C MET A 406 14.03 -23.91 9.53
N LEU A 407 14.61 -22.89 8.88
CA LEU A 407 16.03 -22.90 8.53
C LEU A 407 16.88 -22.78 9.81
N SER A 408 16.50 -21.87 10.70
CA SER A 408 17.06 -21.79 12.06
C SER A 408 16.90 -23.10 12.83
N TYR A 409 15.71 -23.70 12.80
CA TYR A 409 15.45 -24.98 13.45
C TYR A 409 16.33 -26.10 12.89
N THR A 410 16.40 -26.26 11.57
CA THR A 410 17.23 -27.27 10.92
C THR A 410 18.71 -27.07 11.23
N LEU A 411 19.21 -25.83 11.18
CA LEU A 411 20.60 -25.53 11.53
C LEU A 411 20.90 -25.92 12.98
N ASN A 412 20.04 -25.57 13.94
CA ASN A 412 20.21 -25.92 15.35
C ASN A 412 20.23 -27.44 15.62
N HIS A 413 19.58 -28.23 14.77
CA HIS A 413 19.47 -29.69 14.93
C HIS A 413 20.30 -30.48 13.91
N SER A 414 21.17 -29.82 13.13
CA SER A 414 21.93 -30.44 12.04
C SER A 414 23.17 -31.24 12.49
N SER A 415 23.82 -30.88 13.61
CA SER A 415 24.93 -31.67 14.16
C SER A 415 25.14 -31.52 15.67
N PHE A 416 25.52 -32.61 16.34
CA PHE A 416 25.87 -32.64 17.77
C PHE A 416 27.02 -31.67 18.12
N PHE A 417 28.00 -31.52 17.23
CA PHE A 417 29.13 -30.60 17.41
C PHE A 417 28.71 -29.13 17.26
N SER A 418 27.82 -28.83 16.32
CA SER A 418 27.25 -27.49 16.15
C SER A 418 26.41 -27.09 17.35
N TRP A 419 25.66 -28.04 17.91
CA TRP A 419 24.89 -27.87 19.14
C TRP A 419 25.79 -27.58 20.36
N ILE A 420 26.86 -28.37 20.58
CA ILE A 420 27.80 -28.15 21.71
C ILE A 420 28.55 -26.83 21.60
N THR A 421 28.89 -26.40 20.39
CA THR A 421 29.70 -25.19 20.15
C THR A 421 28.86 -23.92 20.05
N GLY A 422 27.52 -24.04 20.19
CA GLY A 422 26.59 -22.93 20.01
C GLY A 422 26.75 -22.25 18.66
N HIS A 423 27.03 -23.03 17.61
CA HIS A 423 27.26 -22.56 16.24
C HIS A 423 28.42 -21.57 16.05
N ARG A 424 29.28 -21.35 17.06
CA ARG A 424 30.44 -20.43 16.95
C ARG A 424 31.52 -20.91 15.98
N LEU A 425 31.51 -22.20 15.65
CA LEU A 425 32.43 -22.83 14.70
C LEU A 425 31.77 -23.23 13.37
N SER A 426 30.46 -23.02 13.20
CA SER A 426 29.81 -23.29 11.92
C SER A 426 30.05 -22.13 10.95
N THR A 427 30.44 -22.45 9.71
CA THR A 427 30.67 -21.49 8.63
C THR A 427 29.41 -20.76 8.15
N ASN A 428 28.22 -21.17 8.58
CA ASN A 428 26.95 -20.54 8.17
C ASN A 428 26.62 -19.34 9.08
N GLY A 429 26.74 -18.13 8.54
CA GLY A 429 26.48 -16.86 9.23
C GLY A 429 24.99 -16.55 9.49
N TYR A 430 24.04 -17.40 9.08
CA TYR A 430 22.60 -17.15 9.20
C TYR A 430 22.13 -16.87 10.64
N MET A 431 22.72 -17.53 11.63
CA MET A 431 22.39 -17.35 13.06
C MET A 431 23.20 -16.24 13.74
N SER A 432 24.16 -15.63 13.05
CA SER A 432 25.03 -14.60 13.62
C SER A 432 24.35 -13.25 13.80
N ILE A 433 23.30 -12.98 13.02
CA ILE A 433 22.53 -11.74 13.07
C ILE A 433 21.12 -12.05 13.61
N ASP A 434 20.78 -11.41 14.72
CA ASP A 434 19.41 -11.38 15.23
C ASP A 434 18.69 -10.16 14.65
N THR A 435 18.02 -10.36 13.52
CA THR A 435 17.30 -9.30 12.80
C THR A 435 16.25 -8.63 13.67
N VAL A 436 15.48 -9.43 14.42
CA VAL A 436 14.39 -8.92 15.26
C VAL A 436 14.95 -8.00 16.33
N GLU A 437 15.99 -8.42 17.03
CA GLU A 437 16.52 -7.68 18.16
C GLU A 437 17.44 -6.52 17.76
N GLN A 438 18.25 -6.66 16.69
CA GLN A 438 19.27 -5.69 16.34
C GLN A 438 18.79 -4.66 15.29
N ILE A 439 17.90 -5.04 14.39
CA ILE A 439 17.61 -4.25 13.18
C ILE A 439 16.17 -3.74 13.18
N THR A 440 15.19 -4.60 13.43
CA THR A 440 13.76 -4.23 13.35
C THR A 440 13.15 -3.91 14.72
N ASN A 441 13.92 -3.98 15.81
CA ASN A 441 13.45 -3.56 17.14
C ASN A 441 13.36 -2.03 17.23
N LEU A 442 12.14 -1.51 17.28
CA LEU A 442 11.88 -0.06 17.37
C LEU A 442 12.46 0.60 18.63
N HIS A 443 12.62 -0.12 19.74
CA HIS A 443 13.24 0.45 20.93
C HIS A 443 14.75 0.64 20.78
N LYS A 444 15.40 -0.18 19.95
CA LYS A 444 16.86 -0.18 19.80
C LYS A 444 17.34 0.54 18.55
N ASN A 445 16.62 0.42 17.44
CA ASN A 445 17.02 0.95 16.14
C ASN A 445 16.09 2.06 15.62
N CYS A 446 15.47 2.84 16.52
CA CYS A 446 14.51 3.90 16.19
C CYS A 446 15.09 4.93 15.21
N LYS A 447 16.36 5.31 15.38
CA LYS A 447 17.02 6.33 14.57
C LYS A 447 17.09 5.94 13.09
N ASN A 448 17.46 4.70 12.79
CA ASN A 448 17.60 4.23 11.42
C ASN A 448 16.25 3.84 10.77
N LEU A 449 15.23 3.52 11.59
CA LEU A 449 13.89 3.19 11.11
C LEU A 449 13.01 4.43 10.89
N CYS A 450 13.15 5.47 11.72
CA CYS A 450 12.19 6.56 11.80
C CYS A 450 12.80 7.96 11.77
N SER A 451 14.14 8.09 11.77
CA SER A 451 14.87 9.36 11.94
C SER A 451 14.62 10.06 13.29
N VAL A 452 14.26 9.27 14.32
CA VAL A 452 13.99 9.72 15.70
C VAL A 452 14.88 8.93 16.68
N GLU A 453 15.51 9.60 17.65
CA GLU A 453 16.49 8.95 18.55
C GLU A 453 15.87 7.85 19.44
N LYS A 454 14.70 8.13 20.02
CA LYS A 454 14.02 7.24 20.96
C LYS A 454 12.54 7.20 20.65
N ILE A 455 11.96 6.02 20.77
CA ILE A 455 10.53 5.79 20.51
C ILE A 455 9.61 6.73 21.32
N LYS A 456 10.00 7.06 22.56
CA LYS A 456 9.24 7.94 23.46
C LYS A 456 9.05 9.36 22.92
N HIS A 457 9.86 9.78 21.95
CA HIS A 457 9.71 11.08 21.33
C HIS A 457 8.56 11.12 20.31
N ASP A 458 8.01 9.96 19.93
CA ASP A 458 6.89 9.88 19.00
C ASP A 458 5.88 8.78 19.41
N PRO A 459 4.77 9.15 20.06
CA PRO A 459 3.74 8.21 20.52
C PRO A 459 3.15 7.32 19.41
N LEU A 460 3.11 7.78 18.16
CA LEU A 460 2.60 6.98 17.04
C LEU A 460 3.45 5.73 16.83
N LEU A 461 4.76 5.80 17.08
CA LEU A 461 5.65 4.65 16.98
C LEU A 461 5.35 3.59 18.04
N GLU A 462 5.00 4.02 19.26
CA GLU A 462 4.57 3.12 20.33
C GLU A 462 3.25 2.43 19.96
N ASP A 463 2.30 3.17 19.40
CA ASP A 463 1.04 2.62 18.93
C ASP A 463 1.22 1.63 17.76
N ILE A 464 2.08 1.94 16.79
CA ILE A 464 2.43 1.01 15.70
C ILE A 464 2.95 -0.31 16.29
N LEU A 465 3.94 -0.24 17.20
CA LEU A 465 4.50 -1.44 17.84
C LEU A 465 3.45 -2.20 18.64
N ARG A 466 2.56 -1.47 19.32
CA ARG A 466 1.49 -2.04 20.13
C ARG A 466 0.46 -2.78 19.28
N PHE A 467 -0.04 -2.17 18.21
CA PHE A 467 -1.16 -2.73 17.42
C PHE A 467 -0.71 -3.71 16.33
N GLU A 468 0.44 -3.48 15.68
CA GLU A 468 0.92 -4.36 14.61
C GLU A 468 1.75 -5.55 15.08
N CYS A 469 2.30 -5.50 16.29
CA CYS A 469 3.13 -6.58 16.82
C CYS A 469 2.65 -7.06 18.19
N THR A 470 2.82 -6.25 19.24
CA THR A 470 2.69 -6.72 20.64
C THR A 470 1.31 -7.27 20.97
N THR A 471 0.23 -6.56 20.59
CA THR A 471 -1.15 -6.99 20.89
C THR A 471 -1.53 -8.23 20.08
N ARG A 472 -1.04 -8.32 18.84
CA ARG A 472 -1.29 -9.46 17.95
C ARG A 472 -0.55 -10.70 18.45
N LEU A 473 0.72 -10.58 18.85
CA LEU A 473 1.49 -11.67 19.46
C LEU A 473 0.86 -12.13 20.78
N LYS A 474 0.40 -11.22 21.64
CA LYS A 474 -0.31 -11.57 22.89
C LYS A 474 -1.63 -12.31 22.66
N ALA A 475 -2.24 -12.18 21.48
CA ALA A 475 -3.44 -12.93 21.12
C ALA A 475 -3.14 -14.37 20.65
N ILE A 476 -1.87 -14.65 20.32
CA ILE A 476 -1.39 -16.01 19.99
C ILE A 476 -1.44 -16.84 21.27
N GLY A 477 -2.02 -18.03 21.18
CA GLY A 477 -2.39 -18.87 22.33
C GLY A 477 -3.91 -18.97 22.53
N VAL A 478 -4.66 -17.94 22.13
CA VAL A 478 -6.13 -18.03 21.92
C VAL A 478 -6.44 -18.35 20.46
N ILE A 479 -5.62 -17.82 19.54
CA ILE A 479 -5.69 -18.05 18.10
C ILE A 479 -4.51 -18.95 17.71
N GLN A 480 -4.77 -20.00 16.92
CA GLN A 480 -3.71 -20.86 16.38
C GLN A 480 -2.88 -20.08 15.34
N ALA A 481 -1.57 -20.31 15.30
CA ALA A 481 -0.66 -19.59 14.38
C ALA A 481 -1.04 -19.74 12.89
N GLU A 482 -1.65 -20.88 12.52
CA GLU A 482 -2.10 -21.14 11.15
C GLU A 482 -3.51 -20.61 10.83
N ASP A 483 -4.22 -20.02 11.79
CA ASP A 483 -5.55 -19.42 11.60
C ASP A 483 -5.45 -18.20 10.68
N GLU A 484 -6.43 -18.05 9.78
CA GLU A 484 -6.57 -16.89 8.88
C GLU A 484 -6.45 -15.55 9.63
N ARG A 485 -7.01 -15.45 10.84
CA ARG A 485 -7.02 -14.22 11.65
C ARG A 485 -5.63 -13.82 12.14
N ALA A 486 -4.73 -14.78 12.32
CA ALA A 486 -3.34 -14.52 12.68
C ALA A 486 -2.55 -14.07 11.45
N LEU A 487 -2.76 -14.75 10.32
CA LEU A 487 -1.97 -14.55 9.10
C LEU A 487 -2.31 -13.28 8.30
N ARG A 488 -3.48 -12.65 8.53
CA ARG A 488 -3.88 -11.41 7.83
C ARG A 488 -3.00 -10.22 8.24
N ALA A 489 -2.55 -9.41 7.28
CA ALA A 489 -1.79 -8.17 7.55
C ALA A 489 -2.38 -6.94 6.83
N PRO A 490 -3.44 -6.34 7.39
CA PRO A 490 -4.12 -5.19 6.80
C PRO A 490 -3.26 -3.91 6.80
N GLY A 491 -2.43 -3.70 7.82
CA GLY A 491 -1.47 -2.59 7.82
C GLY A 491 -0.47 -2.69 6.68
N PHE A 492 0.04 -3.91 6.42
CA PHE A 492 0.90 -4.18 5.27
C PHE A 492 0.20 -3.88 3.94
N LEU A 493 -1.07 -4.30 3.78
CA LEU A 493 -1.86 -4.00 2.59
C LEU A 493 -1.97 -2.48 2.37
N ASN A 494 -2.28 -1.72 3.42
CA ASN A 494 -2.46 -0.28 3.36
C ASN A 494 -1.18 0.45 2.92
N VAL A 495 -0.03 0.15 3.54
CA VAL A 495 1.24 0.77 3.12
C VAL A 495 1.70 0.29 1.76
N THR A 496 1.40 -0.96 1.38
CA THR A 496 1.77 -1.48 0.05
C THR A 496 0.94 -0.82 -1.05
N LEU A 497 -0.33 -0.45 -0.78
CA LEU A 497 -1.13 0.36 -1.70
C LEU A 497 -0.53 1.76 -1.92
N LEU A 498 -0.04 2.38 -0.84
CA LEU A 498 0.67 3.65 -0.96
C LEU A 498 1.98 3.49 -1.75
N LEU A 499 2.80 2.47 -1.43
CA LEU A 499 4.02 2.16 -2.17
C LEU A 499 3.74 1.91 -3.65
N TYR A 500 2.66 1.19 -3.98
CA TYR A 500 2.22 0.94 -5.35
C TYR A 500 1.97 2.25 -6.13
N THR A 501 1.48 3.27 -5.45
CA THR A 501 1.32 4.61 -6.04
C THR A 501 2.66 5.33 -6.16
N LEU A 502 3.51 5.27 -5.13
CA LEU A 502 4.80 5.97 -5.11
C LEU A 502 5.79 5.43 -6.15
N VAL A 503 5.77 4.13 -6.46
CA VAL A 503 6.65 3.55 -7.49
C VAL A 503 6.31 3.97 -8.93
N GLN A 504 5.23 4.72 -9.13
CA GLN A 504 4.95 5.38 -10.40
C GLN A 504 5.80 6.65 -10.59
N ASN A 505 6.39 7.17 -9.51
CA ASN A 505 7.28 8.30 -9.54
C ASN A 505 8.73 7.86 -9.81
N ALA A 506 9.37 8.44 -10.83
CA ALA A 506 10.73 8.07 -11.23
C ALA A 506 11.80 8.43 -10.18
N SER A 507 11.69 9.57 -9.49
CA SER A 507 12.66 9.96 -8.46
C SER A 507 12.52 9.08 -7.21
N PHE A 508 11.30 8.69 -6.83
CA PHE A 508 11.08 7.69 -5.79
C PHE A 508 11.71 6.34 -6.15
N VAL A 509 11.47 5.83 -7.36
CA VAL A 509 12.04 4.55 -7.84
C VAL A 509 13.56 4.59 -7.85
N LYS A 510 14.16 5.70 -8.30
CA LYS A 510 15.61 5.91 -8.28
C LYS A 510 16.15 5.78 -6.86
N ILE A 511 15.54 6.46 -5.89
CA ILE A 511 15.97 6.41 -4.48
C ILE A 511 15.76 5.01 -3.90
N LEU A 512 14.59 4.40 -4.10
CA LEU A 512 14.26 3.06 -3.63
C LEU A 512 15.29 2.03 -4.12
N THR A 513 15.77 2.17 -5.36
CA THR A 513 16.75 1.28 -5.99
C THR A 513 18.21 1.73 -5.85
N SER A 514 18.50 2.82 -5.14
CA SER A 514 19.88 3.29 -4.90
C SER A 514 20.31 3.26 -3.43
N GLN A 515 19.41 2.88 -2.51
CA GLN A 515 19.71 2.79 -1.08
C GLN A 515 20.82 1.78 -0.77
N LYS A 516 21.95 2.29 -0.26
CA LYS A 516 23.07 1.48 0.24
C LYS A 516 22.94 1.30 1.76
N GLU A 517 23.36 0.15 2.26
CA GLU A 517 23.46 -0.14 3.69
C GLU A 517 24.94 -0.11 4.09
N GLU A 518 25.38 0.96 4.76
CA GLU A 518 26.78 1.17 5.14
C GLU A 518 27.15 0.50 6.47
N SER A 519 26.14 0.21 7.30
CA SER A 519 26.31 -0.41 8.62
C SER A 519 25.30 -1.53 8.86
N LEU A 520 25.56 -2.39 9.84
CA LEU A 520 24.63 -3.47 10.22
C LEU A 520 23.25 -2.92 10.59
N GLU A 521 23.20 -1.80 11.30
CA GLU A 521 21.98 -1.15 11.80
C GLU A 521 21.23 -0.34 10.72
N SER A 522 21.89 0.02 9.62
CA SER A 522 21.27 0.77 8.52
C SER A 522 20.11 -0.04 7.91
N VAL A 523 19.00 0.62 7.55
CA VAL A 523 17.82 -0.08 7.03
C VAL A 523 17.42 0.50 5.68
N SER A 524 17.29 -0.36 4.68
CA SER A 524 16.72 0.00 3.37
C SER A 524 15.24 -0.38 3.30
N LEU A 525 14.42 0.55 2.79
CA LEU A 525 12.99 0.35 2.57
C LEU A 525 12.74 -0.84 1.64
N LEU A 526 13.48 -0.93 0.52
CA LEU A 526 13.29 -2.00 -0.46
C LEU A 526 13.62 -3.38 0.14
N ARG A 527 14.74 -3.51 0.86
CA ARG A 527 15.16 -4.79 1.46
C ARG A 527 14.19 -5.26 2.54
N LEU A 528 13.79 -4.36 3.45
CA LEU A 528 12.79 -4.65 4.48
C LEU A 528 11.44 -5.02 3.87
N TRP A 529 10.99 -4.27 2.85
CA TRP A 529 9.71 -4.54 2.18
C TRP A 529 9.71 -5.87 1.43
N LEU A 530 10.77 -6.22 0.69
CA LEU A 530 10.91 -7.52 0.02
C LEU A 530 10.90 -8.67 1.04
N CYS A 531 11.62 -8.50 2.15
CA CYS A 531 11.66 -9.45 3.25
C CYS A 531 10.26 -9.73 3.81
N VAL A 532 9.50 -8.70 4.21
CA VAL A 532 8.12 -8.85 4.70
C VAL A 532 7.18 -9.41 3.62
N SER A 533 7.38 -9.01 2.36
CA SER A 533 6.61 -9.51 1.21
C SER A 533 6.72 -11.03 1.06
N SER A 534 7.87 -11.62 1.38
CA SER A 534 8.06 -13.08 1.34
C SER A 534 7.08 -13.81 2.29
N TYR A 535 6.82 -13.28 3.48
CA TYR A 535 5.85 -13.83 4.44
C TYR A 535 4.41 -13.74 3.92
N ILE A 536 4.07 -12.60 3.32
CA ILE A 536 2.73 -12.38 2.74
C ILE A 536 2.49 -13.34 1.57
N LEU A 537 3.44 -13.45 0.66
CA LEU A 537 3.37 -14.35 -0.49
C LEU A 537 3.33 -15.82 -0.09
N HIS A 538 4.06 -16.22 0.97
CA HIS A 538 3.99 -17.57 1.54
C HIS A 538 2.57 -17.92 2.03
N HIS A 539 1.77 -16.93 2.42
CA HIS A 539 0.43 -17.11 3.01
C HIS A 539 -0.71 -16.49 2.18
N GLN A 540 -0.53 -16.21 0.88
CA GLN A 540 -1.54 -15.50 0.07
C GLN A 540 -2.89 -16.22 0.01
N ALA A 541 -2.91 -17.56 -0.05
CA ALA A 541 -4.13 -18.34 -0.18
C ALA A 541 -4.95 -18.43 1.13
N LYS A 542 -4.41 -17.91 2.25
CA LYS A 542 -5.01 -18.03 3.58
C LYS A 542 -5.99 -16.90 3.91
N SER A 543 -5.88 -15.75 3.26
CA SER A 543 -6.81 -14.63 3.47
C SER A 543 -6.90 -13.76 2.23
N ARG A 544 -8.09 -13.19 1.97
CA ARG A 544 -8.30 -12.22 0.88
C ARG A 544 -7.38 -11.00 1.01
N ILE A 545 -7.13 -10.54 2.23
CA ILE A 545 -6.20 -9.43 2.49
C ILE A 545 -4.81 -9.78 1.95
N ASN A 546 -4.32 -10.99 2.22
CA ASN A 546 -3.00 -11.41 1.74
C ASN A 546 -3.01 -11.64 0.23
N THR A 547 -4.12 -12.12 -0.35
CA THR A 547 -4.27 -12.22 -1.82
C THR A 547 -4.10 -10.85 -2.49
N TYR A 548 -4.79 -9.81 -1.99
CA TYR A 548 -4.65 -8.45 -2.49
C TYR A 548 -3.26 -7.87 -2.24
N SER A 549 -2.68 -8.10 -1.07
CA SER A 549 -1.31 -7.68 -0.76
C SER A 549 -0.31 -8.31 -1.73
N SER A 550 -0.44 -9.62 -1.99
CA SER A 550 0.39 -10.33 -2.95
C SER A 550 0.24 -9.80 -4.37
N ARG A 551 -0.99 -9.46 -4.77
CA ARG A 551 -1.23 -8.83 -6.07
C ARG A 551 -0.45 -7.51 -6.19
N LEU A 552 -0.56 -6.62 -5.20
CA LEU A 552 0.17 -5.35 -5.20
C LEU A 552 1.69 -5.53 -5.16
N VAL A 553 2.20 -6.46 -4.33
CA VAL A 553 3.62 -6.79 -4.26
C VAL A 553 4.16 -7.20 -5.63
N LEU A 554 3.48 -8.12 -6.31
CA LEU A 554 3.92 -8.62 -7.59
C LEU A 554 3.92 -7.54 -8.68
N LEU A 555 3.00 -6.59 -8.64
CA LEU A 555 2.97 -5.46 -9.59
C LEU A 555 4.06 -4.43 -9.32
N ILE A 556 4.35 -4.15 -8.05
CA ILE A 556 5.47 -3.29 -7.68
C ILE A 556 6.75 -3.92 -8.21
N ILE A 557 6.96 -5.22 -7.95
CA ILE A 557 8.13 -5.94 -8.47
C ILE A 557 8.15 -5.90 -10.01
N LEU A 558 7.02 -6.19 -10.68
CA LEU A 558 6.90 -6.12 -12.15
C LEU A 558 7.29 -4.74 -12.70
N THR A 559 6.90 -3.66 -12.01
CA THR A 559 7.28 -2.29 -12.34
C THR A 559 8.79 -2.09 -12.21
N LEU A 560 9.39 -2.55 -11.12
CA LEU A 560 10.81 -2.41 -10.86
C LEU A 560 11.69 -3.22 -11.84
N VAL A 561 11.23 -4.40 -12.29
CA VAL A 561 11.96 -5.26 -13.25
C VAL A 561 11.61 -4.98 -14.71
N SER A 562 10.68 -4.07 -14.99
CA SER A 562 10.37 -3.69 -16.38
C SER A 562 11.49 -2.83 -16.96
N LYS A 563 11.97 -3.17 -18.17
CA LYS A 563 12.99 -2.37 -18.88
C LYS A 563 12.58 -0.90 -19.06
N LYS A 564 11.28 -0.59 -19.09
CA LYS A 564 10.77 0.78 -19.34
C LYS A 564 10.95 1.72 -18.14
N THR A 565 11.13 1.22 -16.91
CA THR A 565 11.31 2.07 -15.72
C THR A 565 12.76 2.49 -15.49
N GLY A 566 13.72 1.82 -16.12
CA GLY A 566 15.16 2.06 -15.89
C GLY A 566 15.68 1.59 -14.53
N ALA A 567 14.84 1.00 -13.68
CA ALA A 567 15.22 0.56 -12.33
C ALA A 567 16.11 -0.69 -12.34
N MET A 568 16.01 -1.51 -13.39
CA MET A 568 16.74 -2.78 -13.52
C MET A 568 18.27 -2.60 -13.37
N GLU A 569 18.84 -1.56 -13.97
CA GLU A 569 20.29 -1.28 -13.91
C GLU A 569 20.77 -0.94 -12.49
N ASN A 570 19.91 -0.31 -11.69
CA ASN A 570 20.20 -0.05 -10.29
C ASN A 570 20.08 -1.34 -9.47
N LEU A 571 19.03 -2.13 -9.69
CA LEU A 571 18.82 -3.40 -9.01
C LEU A 571 19.97 -4.38 -9.23
N LYS A 572 20.51 -4.47 -10.46
CA LYS A 572 21.68 -5.33 -10.76
C LYS A 572 22.89 -5.03 -9.88
N LYS A 573 23.06 -3.79 -9.43
CA LYS A 573 24.18 -3.35 -8.58
C LYS A 573 23.89 -3.47 -7.09
N LEU A 574 22.65 -3.76 -6.71
CA LEU A 574 22.25 -3.89 -5.31
C LEU A 574 22.38 -5.33 -4.83
N THR A 575 22.95 -5.48 -3.64
CA THR A 575 22.99 -6.74 -2.90
C THR A 575 22.11 -6.68 -1.66
N ILE A 576 21.64 -7.83 -1.20
CA ILE A 576 20.91 -8.01 0.05
C ILE A 576 21.63 -9.07 0.87
N ASN A 577 21.87 -8.80 2.15
CA ASN A 577 22.44 -9.77 3.06
C ASN A 577 21.32 -10.66 3.61
N GLU A 578 21.27 -11.93 3.23
CA GLU A 578 20.23 -12.89 3.63
C GLU A 578 20.29 -13.30 5.10
N PHE A 579 21.45 -13.18 5.74
CA PHE A 579 21.58 -13.41 7.18
C PHE A 579 20.93 -12.27 7.98
N LYS A 580 20.91 -11.06 7.39
CA LYS A 580 20.24 -9.88 7.91
C LYS A 580 18.76 -9.86 7.51
N TRP A 581 18.44 -10.07 6.25
CA TRP A 581 17.09 -9.95 5.67
C TRP A 581 16.54 -11.33 5.33
N LYS A 582 16.03 -12.02 6.35
CA LYS A 582 15.64 -13.43 6.30
C LYS A 582 14.31 -13.66 5.57
N LEU A 583 14.33 -14.51 4.55
CA LEU A 583 13.11 -14.97 3.86
C LEU A 583 12.18 -15.74 4.81
N CYS A 584 10.91 -15.89 4.41
CA CYS A 584 9.96 -16.72 5.15
C CYS A 584 10.29 -18.21 5.02
N HIS A 585 10.63 -18.85 6.15
CA HIS A 585 10.93 -20.28 6.25
C HIS A 585 9.93 -21.03 7.14
N HIS A 586 8.67 -20.61 7.20
CA HIS A 586 7.68 -21.24 8.09
C HIS A 586 7.25 -22.66 7.67
N LYS A 587 7.55 -23.10 6.44
CA LYS A 587 7.21 -24.43 5.93
C LYS A 587 8.34 -25.05 5.12
N SER A 588 8.37 -26.38 5.14
CA SER A 588 9.26 -27.20 4.30
C SER A 588 8.62 -27.48 2.93
N PRO A 589 9.41 -27.56 1.84
CA PRO A 589 10.86 -27.38 1.77
C PRO A 589 11.26 -25.90 1.72
N VAL A 590 12.23 -25.51 2.56
CA VAL A 590 12.76 -24.13 2.63
C VAL A 590 13.47 -23.75 1.32
N VAL A 591 13.43 -22.47 0.96
CA VAL A 591 14.31 -21.92 -0.07
C VAL A 591 15.67 -21.65 0.58
N PRO A 592 16.74 -22.33 0.16
CA PRO A 592 18.06 -22.18 0.77
C PRO A 592 18.69 -20.83 0.43
N ASN A 593 19.58 -20.35 1.32
CA ASN A 593 20.42 -19.18 1.06
C ASN A 593 21.44 -19.48 -0.05
N ASP A 594 22.06 -18.44 -0.59
CA ASP A 594 23.20 -18.60 -1.51
C ASP A 594 24.39 -19.28 -0.82
N LEU A 595 25.21 -19.92 -1.64
CA LEU A 595 26.39 -20.68 -1.21
C LEU A 595 27.57 -19.78 -0.77
N GLY A 596 27.39 -18.45 -0.78
CA GLY A 596 28.42 -17.48 -0.41
C GLY A 596 28.60 -17.32 1.10
N GLU A 597 29.86 -17.21 1.55
CA GLU A 597 30.24 -17.13 2.97
C GLU A 597 29.68 -15.90 3.72
N LYS A 598 29.34 -14.81 3.01
CA LYS A 598 28.89 -13.54 3.60
C LYS A 598 27.37 -13.31 3.57
N GLY A 599 26.62 -14.24 2.97
CA GLY A 599 25.17 -14.11 2.80
C GLY A 599 24.75 -12.97 1.86
N GLU A 600 25.68 -12.37 1.11
CA GLU A 600 25.38 -11.33 0.13
C GLU A 600 24.84 -11.96 -1.15
N LYS A 601 23.58 -11.64 -1.48
CA LYS A 601 22.87 -12.10 -2.67
C LYS A 601 22.49 -10.90 -3.53
N ASN A 602 22.52 -11.03 -4.85
CA ASN A 602 21.99 -9.98 -5.72
C ASN A 602 20.48 -9.78 -5.48
N ILE A 603 19.99 -8.55 -5.42
CA ILE A 603 18.58 -8.30 -5.10
C ILE A 603 17.61 -8.93 -6.12
N LEU A 604 18.02 -9.06 -7.39
CA LEU A 604 17.21 -9.73 -8.42
C LEU A 604 17.10 -11.24 -8.13
N LEU A 605 18.17 -11.88 -7.68
CA LEU A 605 18.14 -13.29 -7.26
C LEU A 605 17.27 -13.49 -6.01
N TYR A 606 17.30 -12.53 -5.08
CA TYR A 606 16.39 -12.55 -3.93
C TYR A 606 14.91 -12.40 -4.35
N ILE A 607 14.62 -11.59 -5.38
CA ILE A 607 13.28 -11.53 -5.98
C ILE A 607 12.90 -12.86 -6.63
N VAL A 608 13.84 -13.57 -7.29
CA VAL A 608 13.59 -14.93 -7.80
C VAL A 608 13.20 -15.86 -6.65
N ASP A 609 13.84 -15.79 -5.49
CA ASP A 609 13.45 -16.60 -4.32
C ASP A 609 12.07 -16.24 -3.77
N ILE A 610 11.70 -14.97 -3.78
CA ILE A 610 10.34 -14.52 -3.46
C ILE A 610 9.31 -15.12 -4.45
N VAL A 611 9.63 -15.14 -5.75
CA VAL A 611 8.79 -15.80 -6.76
C VAL A 611 8.69 -17.31 -6.49
N GLN A 612 9.80 -17.95 -6.10
CA GLN A 612 9.77 -19.36 -5.70
C GLN A 612 8.85 -19.60 -4.50
N VAL A 613 8.93 -18.76 -3.46
CA VAL A 613 8.04 -18.84 -2.29
C VAL A 613 6.57 -18.75 -2.71
N MET A 614 6.24 -17.81 -3.60
CA MET A 614 4.90 -17.66 -4.15
C MET A 614 4.42 -18.94 -4.84
N LEU A 615 5.21 -19.47 -5.78
CA LEU A 615 4.79 -20.63 -6.60
C LEU A 615 4.77 -21.92 -5.78
N ARG A 616 5.71 -22.11 -4.86
CA ARG A 616 5.91 -23.35 -4.08
C ARG A 616 4.82 -23.55 -3.03
N PHE A 617 4.49 -22.51 -2.25
CA PHE A 617 3.63 -22.67 -1.06
C PHE A 617 2.15 -22.42 -1.30
N ASN A 618 1.76 -22.03 -2.52
CA ASN A 618 0.38 -21.74 -2.87
C ASN A 618 -0.27 -22.75 -3.82
N LEU A 619 0.40 -23.89 -4.05
CA LEU A 619 -0.12 -25.04 -4.80
C LEU A 619 -1.34 -25.67 -4.10
N SER A 620 -2.50 -25.04 -4.27
CA SER A 620 -3.77 -25.45 -3.67
C SER A 620 -4.92 -25.36 -4.68
N LYS A 621 -6.10 -25.89 -4.35
CA LYS A 621 -7.30 -25.75 -5.19
C LYS A 621 -7.77 -24.29 -5.38
N LYS A 622 -7.27 -23.36 -4.57
CA LYS A 622 -7.58 -21.92 -4.63
C LYS A 622 -6.39 -21.11 -5.18
N LEU A 623 -5.61 -21.70 -6.09
CA LEU A 623 -4.48 -21.00 -6.71
C LEU A 623 -4.98 -19.74 -7.42
N ASP A 624 -4.37 -18.61 -7.11
CA ASP A 624 -4.59 -17.36 -7.83
C ASP A 624 -3.72 -17.36 -9.09
N LEU A 625 -4.31 -17.77 -10.21
CA LEU A 625 -3.60 -17.89 -11.49
C LEU A 625 -3.05 -16.56 -11.99
N ASP A 626 -3.72 -15.47 -11.66
CA ASP A 626 -3.31 -14.14 -12.06
C ASP A 626 -2.02 -13.71 -11.33
N ASN A 627 -1.93 -13.97 -10.02
CA ASN A 627 -0.68 -13.80 -9.29
C ASN A 627 0.41 -14.70 -9.91
N CYS A 628 0.10 -15.95 -10.28
CA CYS A 628 1.08 -16.85 -10.91
C CYS A 628 1.61 -16.29 -12.24
N LYS A 629 0.74 -15.80 -13.12
CA LYS A 629 1.12 -15.16 -14.39
C LYS A 629 2.04 -13.97 -14.17
N ILE A 630 1.74 -13.10 -13.19
CA ILE A 630 2.61 -11.96 -12.87
C ILE A 630 3.96 -12.46 -12.33
N SER A 631 3.97 -13.44 -11.43
CA SER A 631 5.22 -14.02 -10.89
C SER A 631 6.11 -14.64 -11.97
N LEU A 632 5.52 -15.38 -12.91
CA LEU A 632 6.26 -15.97 -14.04
C LEU A 632 6.77 -14.89 -15.00
N THR A 633 6.00 -13.81 -15.21
CA THR A 633 6.45 -12.66 -16.00
C THR A 633 7.62 -11.93 -15.33
N VAL A 634 7.57 -11.73 -14.02
CA VAL A 634 8.68 -11.15 -13.23
C VAL A 634 9.94 -12.00 -13.38
N LEU A 635 9.82 -13.32 -13.18
CA LEU A 635 10.93 -14.25 -13.36
C LEU A 635 11.50 -14.16 -14.76
N TYR A 636 10.64 -14.13 -15.78
CA TYR A 636 11.05 -14.05 -17.17
C TYR A 636 11.81 -12.76 -17.49
N HIS A 637 11.36 -11.59 -17.00
CA HIS A 637 12.09 -10.32 -17.16
C HIS A 637 13.50 -10.37 -16.53
N ILE A 638 13.63 -10.94 -15.33
CA ILE A 638 14.92 -11.08 -14.65
C ILE A 638 15.85 -12.00 -15.45
N LEU A 639 15.34 -13.13 -15.94
CA LEU A 639 16.14 -14.08 -16.72
C LEU A 639 16.53 -13.54 -18.10
N LEU A 640 15.68 -12.72 -18.74
CA LEU A 640 16.04 -12.02 -19.97
C LEU A 640 17.19 -11.03 -19.71
N GLU A 641 17.15 -10.35 -18.56
CA GLU A 641 18.23 -9.44 -18.19
C GLU A 641 19.54 -10.18 -17.91
N PHE A 642 19.49 -11.34 -17.24
CA PHE A 642 20.69 -12.15 -17.00
C PHE A 642 21.26 -12.78 -18.28
N GLU A 643 20.42 -13.03 -19.30
CA GLU A 643 20.89 -13.49 -20.61
C GLU A 643 21.75 -12.43 -21.30
N GLU A 644 21.32 -11.16 -21.20
CA GLU A 644 22.01 -10.01 -21.80
C GLU A 644 23.24 -9.61 -20.98
N ASN A 645 23.07 -9.47 -19.67
CA ASN A 645 24.04 -8.94 -18.73
C ASN A 645 23.96 -9.71 -17.39
N PRO A 646 24.64 -10.86 -17.25
CA PRO A 646 24.62 -11.63 -16.02
C PRO A 646 25.19 -10.82 -14.85
N VAL A 647 24.60 -10.99 -13.67
CA VAL A 647 25.08 -10.35 -12.44
C VAL A 647 26.31 -11.07 -11.89
N ASP A 648 27.15 -10.33 -11.17
CA ASP A 648 28.28 -10.91 -10.46
C ASP A 648 27.79 -11.94 -9.43
N GLY A 649 28.49 -13.07 -9.34
CA GLY A 649 28.16 -14.13 -8.38
C GLY A 649 26.93 -14.98 -8.72
N ILE A 650 26.36 -14.86 -9.94
CA ILE A 650 25.21 -15.66 -10.40
C ILE A 650 25.39 -17.20 -10.27
N GLY A 651 26.63 -17.68 -10.25
CA GLY A 651 26.95 -19.09 -9.99
C GLY A 651 26.78 -19.55 -8.54
N ALA A 652 26.70 -18.62 -7.57
CA ALA A 652 26.43 -18.96 -6.16
C ALA A 652 24.94 -19.24 -5.90
N TYR A 653 24.08 -18.93 -6.87
CA TYR A 653 22.64 -19.15 -6.81
C TYR A 653 22.28 -20.62 -7.00
N ARG A 654 21.31 -21.11 -6.21
CA ARG A 654 20.88 -22.51 -6.24
C ARG A 654 19.80 -22.78 -7.30
N TRP A 655 20.24 -22.87 -8.55
CA TRP A 655 19.37 -23.02 -9.73
C TRP A 655 18.48 -24.26 -9.68
N VAL A 656 18.99 -25.37 -9.15
CA VAL A 656 18.24 -26.64 -9.01
C VAL A 656 16.93 -26.44 -8.25
N GLU A 657 16.89 -25.57 -7.24
CA GLU A 657 15.69 -25.31 -6.45
C GLU A 657 14.61 -24.56 -7.26
N LEU A 658 15.03 -23.63 -8.13
CA LEU A 658 14.13 -22.97 -9.07
C LEU A 658 13.52 -23.97 -10.04
N TYR A 659 14.33 -24.87 -10.62
CA TYR A 659 13.84 -25.89 -11.56
C TYR A 659 12.85 -26.82 -10.91
N ARG A 660 13.15 -27.28 -9.69
CA ARG A 660 12.22 -28.08 -8.89
C ARG A 660 10.92 -27.33 -8.67
N THR A 661 10.97 -26.06 -8.27
CA THR A 661 9.76 -25.25 -8.06
C THR A 661 8.91 -25.17 -9.33
N LEU A 662 9.51 -24.87 -10.49
CA LEU A 662 8.81 -24.76 -11.78
C LEU A 662 8.23 -26.10 -12.26
N ILE A 663 8.98 -27.19 -12.13
CA ILE A 663 8.53 -28.55 -12.51
C ILE A 663 7.36 -29.00 -11.61
N HIS A 664 7.45 -28.76 -10.30
CA HIS A 664 6.34 -29.09 -9.39
C HIS A 664 5.11 -28.24 -9.68
N PHE A 665 5.30 -26.95 -9.94
CA PHE A 665 4.23 -26.03 -10.31
C PHE A 665 3.51 -26.50 -11.59
N VAL A 666 4.23 -26.74 -12.68
CA VAL A 666 3.61 -27.15 -13.96
C VAL A 666 2.89 -28.50 -13.85
N LYS A 667 3.45 -29.45 -13.11
CA LYS A 667 2.80 -30.75 -12.83
C LYS A 667 1.54 -30.58 -11.98
N PHE A 668 1.58 -29.71 -10.97
CA PHE A 668 0.44 -29.42 -10.12
C PHE A 668 -0.71 -28.79 -10.90
N VAL A 669 -0.38 -27.77 -11.69
CA VAL A 669 -1.28 -27.05 -12.61
C VAL A 669 -1.93 -28.05 -13.57
N ALA A 670 -1.15 -28.82 -14.33
CA ALA A 670 -1.65 -29.78 -15.30
C ALA A 670 -2.55 -30.88 -14.71
N LYS A 671 -2.40 -31.18 -13.40
CA LYS A 671 -3.19 -32.21 -12.70
C LYS A 671 -4.51 -31.69 -12.12
N ASN A 672 -4.60 -30.44 -11.67
CA ASN A 672 -5.63 -30.01 -10.72
C ASN A 672 -6.64 -28.97 -11.22
N PHE A 673 -6.51 -28.43 -12.44
CA PHE A 673 -7.41 -27.40 -12.95
C PHE A 673 -7.94 -27.73 -14.34
N ASN A 674 -8.97 -26.98 -14.74
CA ASN A 674 -9.60 -27.13 -16.05
C ASN A 674 -8.66 -26.62 -17.15
N GLU A 675 -8.66 -27.30 -18.31
CA GLU A 675 -7.68 -27.09 -19.37
C GLU A 675 -7.60 -25.64 -19.88
N GLU A 676 -8.71 -24.90 -19.88
CA GLU A 676 -8.75 -23.53 -20.41
C GLU A 676 -7.93 -22.51 -19.62
N ASP A 677 -7.90 -22.63 -18.29
CA ASP A 677 -7.25 -21.65 -17.41
C ASP A 677 -5.75 -21.91 -17.25
N LEU A 678 -5.31 -23.14 -17.53
CA LEU A 678 -3.95 -23.61 -17.25
C LEU A 678 -2.95 -23.43 -18.38
N LYS A 679 -3.46 -23.43 -19.60
CA LYS A 679 -2.66 -23.52 -20.81
C LYS A 679 -1.62 -22.39 -20.92
N TYR A 680 -1.97 -21.19 -20.43
CA TYR A 680 -1.10 -20.02 -20.43
C TYR A 680 0.12 -20.19 -19.50
N VAL A 681 -0.11 -20.58 -18.24
CA VAL A 681 0.97 -20.70 -17.26
C VAL A 681 1.89 -21.88 -17.56
N VAL A 682 1.38 -22.93 -18.22
CA VAL A 682 2.21 -24.01 -18.76
C VAL A 682 3.12 -23.48 -19.85
N GLU A 683 2.57 -22.73 -20.81
CA GLU A 683 3.33 -22.12 -21.90
C GLU A 683 4.42 -21.14 -21.39
N GLU A 684 4.11 -20.33 -20.38
CA GLU A 684 5.06 -19.43 -19.71
C GLU A 684 6.23 -20.19 -19.06
N VAL A 685 5.96 -21.30 -18.36
CA VAL A 685 7.01 -22.13 -17.74
C VAL A 685 7.93 -22.76 -18.79
N TYR A 686 7.39 -23.29 -19.88
CA TYR A 686 8.23 -23.83 -20.96
C TYR A 686 9.02 -22.73 -21.70
N SER A 687 8.50 -21.51 -21.76
CA SER A 687 9.25 -20.37 -22.32
C SER A 687 10.43 -20.00 -21.42
N ILE A 688 10.27 -20.13 -20.10
CA ILE A 688 11.37 -19.97 -19.13
C ILE A 688 12.41 -21.07 -19.32
N PHE A 689 12.00 -22.33 -19.52
CA PHE A 689 12.94 -23.41 -19.85
C PHE A 689 13.67 -23.13 -21.17
N ASP A 690 12.96 -22.67 -22.20
CA ASP A 690 13.56 -22.32 -23.49
C ASP A 690 14.60 -21.20 -23.36
N LEU A 691 14.32 -20.17 -22.56
CA LEU A 691 15.26 -19.10 -22.25
C LEU A 691 16.52 -19.61 -21.54
N ILE A 692 16.39 -20.43 -20.49
CA ILE A 692 17.54 -20.96 -19.73
C ILE A 692 18.38 -21.93 -20.58
N LEU A 693 17.78 -22.60 -21.57
CA LEU A 693 18.51 -23.44 -22.54
C LEU A 693 19.27 -22.63 -23.60
N SER A 694 19.19 -21.29 -23.60
CA SER A 694 19.95 -20.41 -24.49
C SER A 694 21.47 -20.62 -24.34
N PRO A 695 22.25 -20.49 -25.43
CA PRO A 695 23.72 -20.59 -25.36
C PRO A 695 24.37 -19.60 -24.38
N ARG A 696 23.72 -18.48 -24.08
CA ARG A 696 24.19 -17.48 -23.12
C ARG A 696 24.32 -18.01 -21.69
N TYR A 697 23.53 -19.01 -21.34
CA TYR A 697 23.57 -19.67 -20.03
C TYR A 697 24.61 -20.81 -19.95
N ASP A 698 25.29 -21.16 -21.05
CA ASP A 698 26.31 -22.23 -21.06
C ASP A 698 27.51 -21.91 -20.16
N ASN A 699 27.84 -20.63 -20.03
CA ASN A 699 28.99 -20.17 -19.26
C ASN A 699 28.68 -19.92 -17.77
N ILE A 700 27.46 -20.20 -17.34
CA ILE A 700 27.07 -20.07 -15.92
C ILE A 700 27.19 -21.44 -15.27
N TYR A 701 28.06 -21.51 -14.28
CA TYR A 701 28.36 -22.73 -13.53
C TYR A 701 27.96 -22.55 -12.06
N GLU A 702 27.20 -23.51 -11.53
CA GLU A 702 26.82 -23.50 -10.12
C GLU A 702 28.04 -23.88 -9.25
N ILE A 703 28.33 -23.09 -8.22
CA ILE A 703 29.39 -23.38 -7.26
C ILE A 703 28.92 -24.57 -6.41
N SER A 704 29.75 -25.61 -6.25
CA SER A 704 29.38 -26.78 -5.43
C SER A 704 29.66 -26.54 -3.94
N GLU A 705 28.72 -26.97 -3.07
CA GLU A 705 28.89 -27.05 -1.60
C GLU A 705 30.14 -27.88 -1.21
N ASP A 706 30.51 -28.87 -2.03
CA ASP A 706 31.57 -29.86 -1.75
C ASP A 706 32.95 -29.46 -2.28
N SER A 707 33.15 -28.19 -2.65
CA SER A 707 34.38 -27.70 -3.27
C SER A 707 35.67 -27.87 -2.42
N TRP A 708 35.54 -28.26 -1.14
CA TRP A 708 36.66 -28.41 -0.21
C TRP A 708 37.06 -29.84 0.17
N ILE A 709 36.25 -30.89 -0.06
CA ILE A 709 36.46 -32.15 0.68
C ILE A 709 36.97 -33.33 -0.17
N PHE A 710 36.66 -33.47 -1.46
CA PHE A 710 37.24 -34.54 -2.30
C PHE A 710 37.46 -34.11 -3.75
N GLY A 711 38.72 -34.20 -4.21
CA GLY A 711 39.27 -33.58 -5.44
C GLY A 711 38.79 -34.08 -6.80
N SER A 712 37.49 -34.31 -7.02
CA SER A 712 36.91 -34.39 -8.37
C SER A 712 35.40 -34.19 -8.31
N HIS A 713 34.91 -32.96 -8.38
CA HIS A 713 33.51 -32.71 -8.72
C HIS A 713 33.46 -31.99 -10.06
N SER A 714 32.67 -32.53 -11.00
CA SER A 714 32.38 -31.87 -12.26
C SER A 714 31.70 -30.53 -11.95
N VAL A 715 32.32 -29.42 -12.33
CA VAL A 715 31.65 -28.13 -12.38
C VAL A 715 30.47 -28.30 -13.34
N LYS A 716 29.23 -28.22 -12.82
CA LYS A 716 28.01 -28.41 -13.62
C LYS A 716 27.50 -27.05 -14.07
N SER A 717 27.13 -26.95 -15.35
CA SER A 717 26.49 -25.75 -15.87
C SER A 717 25.03 -25.71 -15.45
N VAL A 718 24.49 -24.50 -15.34
CA VAL A 718 23.06 -24.23 -15.11
C VAL A 718 22.18 -25.00 -16.10
N LYS A 719 22.60 -25.05 -17.37
CA LYS A 719 21.94 -25.84 -18.42
C LYS A 719 21.95 -27.34 -18.12
N TYR A 720 23.09 -27.89 -17.69
CA TYR A 720 23.21 -29.30 -17.33
C TYR A 720 22.21 -29.68 -16.23
N ASP A 721 22.13 -28.88 -15.17
CA ASP A 721 21.25 -29.16 -14.04
C ASP A 721 19.76 -29.03 -14.39
N LEU A 722 19.40 -28.13 -15.31
CA LEU A 722 18.06 -28.07 -15.86
C LEU A 722 17.71 -29.35 -16.64
N LEU A 723 18.59 -29.78 -17.56
CA LEU A 723 18.38 -31.00 -18.34
C LEU A 723 18.30 -32.24 -17.46
N PHE A 724 19.13 -32.32 -16.43
CA PHE A 724 19.08 -33.39 -15.44
C PHE A 724 17.75 -33.38 -14.67
N SER A 725 17.26 -32.20 -14.27
CA SER A 725 15.97 -32.04 -13.58
C SER A 725 14.79 -32.44 -14.48
N ILE A 726 14.83 -32.08 -15.77
CA ILE A 726 13.85 -32.51 -16.76
C ILE A 726 13.92 -34.03 -16.94
N LEU A 727 15.12 -34.60 -17.05
CA LEU A 727 15.33 -36.03 -17.25
C LEU A 727 14.73 -36.87 -16.11
N GLN A 728 14.83 -36.41 -14.86
CA GLN A 728 14.22 -37.05 -13.70
C GLN A 728 12.69 -37.13 -13.78
N GLN A 729 12.06 -36.25 -14.57
CA GLN A 729 10.60 -36.12 -14.72
C GLN A 729 10.19 -36.14 -16.20
N LEU A 730 10.97 -36.82 -17.05
CA LEU A 730 10.86 -36.70 -18.51
C LEU A 730 9.47 -37.04 -19.03
N GLN A 731 8.93 -38.21 -18.67
CA GLN A 731 7.62 -38.67 -19.15
C GLN A 731 6.47 -37.70 -18.80
N PRO A 732 6.27 -37.30 -17.53
CA PRO A 732 5.26 -36.31 -17.19
C PRO A 732 5.44 -34.98 -17.94
N LEU A 733 6.67 -34.49 -18.09
CA LEU A 733 6.94 -33.21 -18.74
C LEU A 733 6.71 -33.29 -20.25
N VAL A 734 7.09 -34.37 -20.91
CA VAL A 734 6.82 -34.55 -22.35
C VAL A 734 5.31 -34.62 -22.61
N ALA A 735 4.57 -35.36 -21.78
CA ALA A 735 3.11 -35.45 -21.91
C ALA A 735 2.41 -34.09 -21.73
N ILE A 736 2.90 -33.24 -20.82
CA ILE A 736 2.39 -31.87 -20.66
C ILE A 736 2.78 -31.01 -21.87
N TYR A 737 4.04 -31.07 -22.32
CA TYR A 737 4.54 -30.32 -23.47
C TYR A 737 3.72 -30.61 -24.74
N ASP A 738 3.55 -31.88 -25.10
CA ASP A 738 2.81 -32.28 -26.30
C ASP A 738 1.32 -31.94 -26.23
N ARG A 739 0.75 -31.89 -25.02
CA ARG A 739 -0.67 -31.54 -24.81
C ARG A 739 -0.94 -30.04 -24.95
N PHE A 740 -0.06 -29.20 -24.41
CA PHE A 740 -0.29 -27.76 -24.28
C PHE A 740 0.51 -26.89 -25.25
N ILE A 741 1.48 -27.44 -26.00
CA ILE A 741 2.34 -26.67 -26.91
C ILE A 741 2.27 -27.25 -28.33
N PRO A 742 1.18 -26.98 -29.08
CA PRO A 742 1.03 -27.47 -30.45
C PRO A 742 1.93 -26.72 -31.45
N ARG A 743 2.13 -25.40 -31.27
CA ARG A 743 3.08 -24.59 -32.06
C ARG A 743 4.38 -24.43 -31.29
N ARG A 744 5.49 -24.83 -31.90
CA ARG A 744 6.83 -24.89 -31.27
C ARG A 744 7.75 -23.72 -31.64
N ALA A 745 7.21 -22.65 -32.25
CA ALA A 745 8.00 -21.53 -32.78
C ALA A 745 8.84 -20.81 -31.70
N ASN A 746 8.24 -20.55 -30.53
CA ASN A 746 8.90 -19.96 -29.35
C ASN A 746 9.58 -21.00 -28.43
N PHE A 747 9.61 -22.28 -28.81
CA PHE A 747 10.04 -23.40 -27.94
C PHE A 747 11.06 -24.31 -28.62
N GLN A 748 11.81 -23.78 -29.59
CA GLN A 748 12.70 -24.56 -30.45
C GLN A 748 13.78 -25.28 -29.65
N ARG A 749 14.37 -24.62 -28.64
CA ARG A 749 15.45 -25.23 -27.85
C ARG A 749 14.88 -26.35 -26.98
N VAL A 750 13.79 -26.08 -26.27
CA VAL A 750 13.11 -27.11 -25.47
C VAL A 750 12.75 -28.33 -26.32
N ASP A 751 12.18 -28.12 -27.52
CA ASP A 751 11.79 -29.24 -28.39
C ASP A 751 13.00 -30.09 -28.77
N VAL A 752 14.07 -29.46 -29.26
CA VAL A 752 15.29 -30.17 -29.69
C VAL A 752 15.93 -30.95 -28.53
N TYR A 753 16.04 -30.34 -27.33
CA TYR A 753 16.57 -31.03 -26.16
C TYR A 753 15.66 -32.18 -25.70
N ILE A 754 14.33 -32.00 -25.71
CA ILE A 754 13.39 -33.08 -25.37
C ILE A 754 13.53 -34.26 -26.34
N GLN A 755 13.59 -34.01 -27.65
CA GLN A 755 13.78 -35.08 -28.64
C GLN A 755 15.10 -35.82 -28.41
N LYS A 756 16.21 -35.11 -28.17
CA LYS A 756 17.50 -35.75 -27.85
C LYS A 756 17.48 -36.57 -26.57
N LEU A 757 16.78 -36.10 -25.53
CA LEU A 757 16.62 -36.89 -24.30
C LEU A 757 15.80 -38.16 -24.54
N LEU A 758 14.79 -38.13 -25.41
CA LEU A 758 13.99 -39.30 -25.78
C LEU A 758 14.76 -40.29 -26.68
N GLU A 759 15.69 -39.80 -27.51
CA GLU A 759 16.58 -40.64 -28.32
C GLU A 759 17.61 -41.40 -27.46
N GLU A 760 18.24 -40.72 -26.50
CA GLU A 760 19.37 -41.26 -25.72
C GLU A 760 18.94 -42.02 -24.44
N PHE A 761 17.74 -41.75 -23.93
CA PHE A 761 17.22 -42.37 -22.71
C PHE A 761 15.87 -43.03 -22.95
N ASN A 762 15.72 -44.27 -22.47
CA ASN A 762 14.43 -44.93 -22.49
C ASN A 762 13.51 -44.31 -21.42
N PRO A 763 12.37 -43.71 -21.82
CA PRO A 763 11.47 -43.07 -20.86
C PRO A 763 10.70 -44.05 -19.97
N GLN A 764 10.61 -45.34 -20.32
CA GLN A 764 9.95 -46.38 -19.53
C GLN A 764 10.90 -47.15 -18.61
N GLU A 765 12.19 -46.78 -18.60
CA GLU A 765 13.18 -47.43 -17.75
C GLU A 765 12.98 -47.06 -16.28
N THR A 766 12.62 -48.05 -15.46
CA THR A 766 12.37 -47.90 -14.02
C THR A 766 13.59 -48.21 -13.15
N LYS A 767 14.71 -48.65 -13.75
CA LYS A 767 15.96 -48.89 -13.01
C LYS A 767 16.60 -47.57 -12.63
N GLU A 768 17.24 -47.52 -11.46
CA GLU A 768 18.13 -46.41 -11.10
C GLU A 768 19.22 -46.32 -12.18
N ARG A 769 19.29 -45.17 -12.85
CA ARG A 769 20.25 -44.93 -13.92
C ARG A 769 21.63 -44.70 -13.31
N ASP A 770 22.65 -45.30 -13.92
CA ASP A 770 24.03 -45.04 -13.52
C ASP A 770 24.36 -43.56 -13.75
N LEU A 771 24.78 -42.87 -12.68
CA LEU A 771 25.11 -41.46 -12.72
C LEU A 771 26.26 -41.17 -13.70
N TYR A 772 27.21 -42.10 -13.86
CA TYR A 772 28.31 -41.94 -14.80
C TYR A 772 27.82 -41.96 -16.25
N GLU A 773 26.92 -42.89 -16.57
CA GLU A 773 26.29 -42.97 -17.89
C GLU A 773 25.43 -41.74 -18.19
N VAL A 774 24.63 -41.30 -17.21
CA VAL A 774 23.80 -40.10 -17.32
C VAL A 774 24.67 -38.86 -17.57
N ASN A 775 25.74 -38.67 -16.80
CA ASN A 775 26.66 -37.55 -16.97
C ASN A 775 27.31 -37.58 -18.36
N SER A 776 27.73 -38.75 -18.85
CA SER A 776 28.35 -38.90 -20.17
C SER A 776 27.38 -38.56 -21.31
N LYS A 777 26.16 -39.10 -21.27
CA LYS A 777 25.12 -38.86 -22.28
C LYS A 777 24.62 -37.41 -22.26
N LEU A 778 24.36 -36.84 -21.08
CA LEU A 778 23.97 -35.44 -20.96
C LEU A 778 25.10 -34.51 -21.43
N GLY A 779 26.35 -34.81 -21.07
CA GLY A 779 27.53 -34.10 -21.58
C GLY A 779 27.60 -34.09 -23.11
N LYS A 780 27.37 -35.26 -23.73
CA LYS A 780 27.27 -35.40 -25.19
C LYS A 780 26.16 -34.52 -25.78
N ILE A 781 24.94 -34.59 -25.22
CA ILE A 781 23.80 -33.77 -25.68
C ILE A 781 24.12 -32.27 -25.57
N THR A 782 24.72 -31.84 -24.46
CA THR A 782 25.12 -30.44 -24.27
C THR A 782 26.21 -30.01 -25.25
N SER A 783 27.15 -30.89 -25.61
CA SER A 783 28.18 -30.58 -26.60
C SER A 783 27.67 -30.56 -28.04
N GLU A 784 26.70 -31.41 -28.38
CA GLU A 784 26.14 -31.51 -29.73
C GLU A 784 25.16 -30.37 -30.04
N LEU A 785 24.41 -29.92 -29.03
CA LEU A 785 23.39 -28.87 -29.17
C LEU A 785 23.83 -27.49 -28.68
N GLY A 786 24.91 -27.42 -27.89
CA GLY A 786 25.52 -26.16 -27.45
C GLY A 786 26.35 -25.52 -28.56
N THR A 787 26.71 -24.25 -28.39
CA THR A 787 27.74 -23.63 -29.24
C THR A 787 29.06 -24.34 -28.96
N ALA A 788 29.52 -25.14 -29.91
CA ALA A 788 30.80 -25.82 -29.85
C ALA A 788 31.92 -24.82 -29.50
N GLN A 789 32.91 -25.28 -28.73
CA GLN A 789 34.20 -24.59 -28.56
C GLN A 789 34.92 -24.31 -29.90
N ASP A 790 34.41 -24.85 -31.01
CA ASP A 790 34.97 -24.78 -32.36
C ASP A 790 34.41 -23.66 -33.25
N GLU A 791 33.41 -22.87 -32.81
CA GLU A 791 32.96 -21.65 -33.51
C GLU A 791 33.23 -20.37 -32.68
N PRO A 792 34.48 -19.90 -32.58
CA PRO A 792 34.83 -18.65 -31.88
C PRO A 792 34.35 -17.37 -32.59
N GLU A 793 33.75 -17.46 -33.78
CA GLU A 793 33.41 -16.29 -34.62
C GLU A 793 32.04 -15.65 -34.31
N ARG A 794 31.18 -16.27 -33.49
CA ARG A 794 30.02 -15.58 -32.91
C ARG A 794 30.34 -15.16 -31.49
N GLU A 795 31.10 -14.09 -31.34
CA GLU A 795 31.44 -13.47 -30.04
C GLU A 795 30.21 -13.17 -29.16
N ASN A 796 29.00 -13.20 -29.72
CA ASN A 796 27.75 -12.96 -29.01
C ASN A 796 26.59 -13.74 -29.69
N PRO A 797 26.17 -14.92 -29.21
CA PRO A 797 24.97 -15.58 -29.73
C PRO A 797 23.74 -14.67 -29.58
N PRO A 798 22.77 -14.74 -30.51
CA PRO A 798 21.62 -13.85 -30.50
C PRO A 798 20.81 -14.06 -29.21
N LEU A 799 20.34 -12.95 -28.63
CA LEU A 799 19.48 -12.97 -27.45
C LEU A 799 18.15 -13.65 -27.78
N THR A 800 17.50 -14.19 -26.75
CA THR A 800 16.16 -14.74 -26.87
C THR A 800 15.20 -13.63 -27.31
N THR A 801 14.58 -13.83 -28.47
CA THR A 801 13.53 -12.94 -28.98
C THR A 801 12.22 -13.70 -28.99
N VAL A 802 11.27 -13.24 -28.19
CA VAL A 802 9.92 -13.82 -28.14
C VAL A 802 9.04 -13.08 -29.12
N VAL A 803 8.40 -13.83 -30.02
CA VAL A 803 7.35 -13.30 -30.87
C VAL A 803 6.02 -13.56 -30.16
N LEU A 804 5.45 -12.52 -29.54
CA LEU A 804 4.21 -12.61 -28.75
C LEU A 804 3.06 -13.22 -29.55
N GLU A 805 2.94 -12.89 -30.84
CA GLU A 805 1.89 -13.40 -31.73
C GLU A 805 2.04 -14.90 -32.05
N SER A 806 3.22 -15.46 -31.81
CA SER A 806 3.50 -16.87 -32.11
C SER A 806 3.24 -17.81 -30.93
N PHE A 807 2.87 -17.27 -29.77
CA PHE A 807 2.36 -18.08 -28.67
C PHE A 807 1.06 -18.78 -29.06
N ASN A 808 0.83 -19.93 -28.44
CA ASN A 808 -0.36 -20.74 -28.65
C ASN A 808 -1.60 -20.09 -28.04
N TYR A 809 -1.42 -19.25 -27.01
CA TYR A 809 -2.50 -18.66 -26.26
C TYR A 809 -2.33 -17.16 -26.05
N SER A 810 -3.41 -16.40 -26.19
CA SER A 810 -3.41 -14.93 -26.19
C SER A 810 -2.99 -14.29 -24.86
N ASP A 811 -3.21 -14.99 -23.74
CA ASP A 811 -2.91 -14.48 -22.40
C ASP A 811 -1.53 -14.90 -21.89
N THR A 812 -0.76 -15.68 -22.66
CA THR A 812 0.61 -16.05 -22.32
C THR A 812 1.46 -14.79 -22.27
N PHE A 813 2.11 -14.55 -21.13
CA PHE A 813 2.90 -13.33 -20.89
C PHE A 813 2.11 -12.04 -21.11
N LYS A 814 0.81 -12.05 -20.78
CA LYS A 814 -0.08 -10.87 -20.82
C LYS A 814 0.49 -9.63 -20.12
N TYR A 815 1.37 -9.83 -19.13
CA TYR A 815 1.99 -8.77 -18.32
C TYR A 815 3.38 -8.32 -18.80
N LEU A 816 3.93 -8.91 -19.87
CA LEU A 816 5.32 -8.68 -20.27
C LEU A 816 5.60 -7.21 -20.61
N ASP A 817 4.71 -6.58 -21.37
CA ASP A 817 4.83 -5.16 -21.76
C ASP A 817 3.95 -4.21 -20.93
N LYS A 818 3.13 -4.75 -20.02
CA LYS A 818 2.11 -4.05 -19.25
C LYS A 818 2.51 -3.98 -17.77
N TYR A 819 3.18 -2.89 -17.38
CA TYR A 819 3.60 -2.63 -15.99
C TYR A 819 2.88 -1.45 -15.35
N GLN A 820 2.41 -0.47 -16.14
CA GLN A 820 1.56 0.63 -15.67
C GLN A 820 0.06 0.27 -15.73
N ASP A 821 -0.29 -0.79 -16.46
CA ASP A 821 -1.67 -1.13 -16.78
C ASP A 821 -2.26 -2.13 -15.80
N TYR A 822 -2.34 -1.76 -14.51
CA TYR A 822 -3.42 -2.30 -13.66
C TYR A 822 -4.81 -1.91 -14.21
N ILE A 823 -4.82 -0.98 -15.17
CA ILE A 823 -5.92 -0.60 -16.05
C ILE A 823 -6.13 -1.66 -17.16
N ASP A 824 -6.04 -2.94 -16.83
CA ASP A 824 -6.80 -3.91 -17.60
C ASP A 824 -8.25 -3.76 -17.17
N PHE A 825 -9.16 -3.45 -18.09
CA PHE A 825 -10.57 -3.15 -17.77
C PHE A 825 -11.24 -4.28 -16.97
N ASP A 826 -10.76 -5.52 -17.11
CA ASP A 826 -11.25 -6.69 -16.39
C ASP A 826 -10.83 -6.75 -14.90
N ARG A 827 -9.75 -6.05 -14.51
CA ARG A 827 -9.15 -6.15 -13.15
C ARG A 827 -9.44 -4.97 -12.22
N GLN A 828 -10.12 -3.94 -12.70
CA GLN A 828 -10.54 -2.78 -11.89
C GLN A 828 -11.51 -3.16 -10.77
N VAL A 829 -12.24 -4.26 -10.94
CA VAL A 829 -13.14 -4.84 -9.93
C VAL A 829 -12.39 -5.19 -8.64
N GLU A 830 -11.19 -5.76 -8.79
CA GLU A 830 -10.41 -6.28 -7.67
C GLU A 830 -9.86 -5.16 -6.78
N ILE A 831 -9.40 -4.05 -7.38
CA ILE A 831 -8.91 -2.90 -6.60
C ILE A 831 -10.01 -2.24 -5.79
N LEU A 832 -11.24 -2.20 -6.32
CA LEU A 832 -12.40 -1.66 -5.63
C LEU A 832 -12.83 -2.56 -4.46
N ASP A 833 -12.76 -3.88 -4.64
CA ASP A 833 -12.99 -4.84 -3.55
C ASP A 833 -11.92 -4.70 -2.46
N MET A 834 -10.67 -4.48 -2.84
CA MET A 834 -9.58 -4.19 -1.91
C MET A 834 -9.82 -2.88 -1.14
N PHE A 835 -10.26 -1.80 -1.80
CA PHE A 835 -10.63 -0.55 -1.11
C PHE A 835 -11.75 -0.81 -0.10
N ALA A 836 -12.81 -1.51 -0.50
CA ALA A 836 -13.91 -1.84 0.40
C ALA A 836 -13.44 -2.61 1.64
N VAL A 837 -12.47 -3.53 1.50
CA VAL A 837 -11.88 -4.26 2.63
C VAL A 837 -11.08 -3.34 3.56
N LEU A 838 -10.29 -2.40 3.02
CA LEU A 838 -9.50 -1.46 3.80
C LEU A 838 -10.38 -0.46 4.57
N TYR A 839 -11.42 0.08 3.94
CA TYR A 839 -12.36 1.00 4.57
C TYR A 839 -13.25 0.33 5.64
N ASP A 840 -13.53 -0.98 5.51
CA ASP A 840 -14.28 -1.75 6.52
C ASP A 840 -13.38 -2.26 7.67
N PHE A 841 -12.06 -2.05 7.62
CA PHE A 841 -11.14 -2.59 8.62
C PHE A 841 -11.13 -1.74 9.91
N THR A 842 -11.23 -2.41 11.06
CA THR A 842 -11.12 -1.79 12.38
C THR A 842 -9.69 -1.87 12.89
N TRP A 843 -8.98 -0.75 12.88
CA TRP A 843 -7.55 -0.66 13.26
C TRP A 843 -7.32 -0.84 14.77
N VAL A 844 -8.22 -0.33 15.60
CA VAL A 844 -8.14 -0.42 17.06
C VAL A 844 -9.38 -1.10 17.62
N SER A 845 -9.23 -2.28 18.23
CA SER A 845 -10.34 -2.95 18.92
C SER A 845 -10.67 -2.24 20.23
N ARG A 846 -11.78 -1.52 20.27
CA ARG A 846 -12.36 -1.02 21.53
C ARG A 846 -12.95 -2.21 22.28
N ARG A 847 -12.23 -2.72 23.28
CA ARG A 847 -12.82 -3.68 24.23
C ARG A 847 -13.94 -2.96 24.98
N HIS A 848 -15.18 -3.13 24.55
CA HIS A 848 -16.31 -2.95 25.45
C HIS A 848 -16.12 -3.96 26.59
N LYS A 849 -15.69 -3.49 27.76
CA LYS A 849 -15.98 -4.21 29.00
C LYS A 849 -17.50 -4.19 29.10
N LYS A 850 -18.12 -5.34 28.81
CA LYS A 850 -19.52 -5.59 29.14
C LYS A 850 -19.70 -5.54 30.65
#